data_AF-A0A8H5TBG0-F1
#
_entry.id   AF-A0A8H5TBG0-F1
#
_cell.length_a   1.000
_cell.length_b   1.000
_cell.length_c   1.000
_cell.angle_alpha   90.00
_cell.angle_beta   90.00
_cell.angle_gamma   90.00
#
_symmetry.space_group_name_H-M   'P 1'
#
loop_
_entity.id
_entity.type
_entity.pdbx_description
1 polymer ?
#
loop_
_entity_poly.entity_id
_entity_poly.type
_entity_poly.pdbx_seq_one_letter_code
_entity_poly.pdbx_strand_id
1 'polypeptide(L)'
;MATRVVPGRSFTLRGVVAGLAVGTIICFSNMYFGLQTGWVSIMSMPASLMGFGIFRLLAPHLRFPFSPVENVLLQSVACGMAIMPLGCGFVGVIPALNYLLAQDEQGPINLSTWQLIIWSLGLCYFGVVFAVPLRKQVIIRERLKFPSGFSTAVLISVLHGQGRQSTKDELDAAAKGGFASLVPRDEPLQPDTVGRAATDQEHQQDAGDDVPDKGDWAANIKLLLLCFGGSGLYTLATYFFPILRNLPIFGSAAAHTWLWTFNPSFAYIGQGIIMGTETTLHMLLGAVVGWGILSPLAKSRGWAPGDVDDWEHGSKGWIIWISLAIMLADAIVSLAYVALRGIFASQQVTGIMSSLRQRVQEHGVSGLWKSPSHDYSPLLSSETETAQRRYGADEYAPVQDDNEEDAPPHQRIGARMVTIGLLASIALCVITIHLVFGDLVPLYATTIAVLMALVLSIMGVRALGETDLNPVSGISKLAQLFFAFIIPQTHKSSVLINLIAGAVSEAGALQAGDLMQDLKTGHLLGAAPKAQFWGQVIGASVGAVLSAFIYRVYTSVYTIPGDLFQVPTAYVWIFTARLVTGSGLPYRVKEWAIGAAVLFAVATITRTLAIGKRWRPLIPGGIAVAVGMYNVPSFTLARTVGGLFAWYWTHIARRTQTPLIILASGFILGEGFLSIVNLLLQGLNVPHL
;
A
#
# COMPACT_ATOMS: atom_id res chain seq x y z
N MET A 1 26.56 -21.62 -9.40
CA MET A 1 25.28 -21.59 -10.15
C MET A 1 25.28 -20.29 -10.97
N ALA A 2 24.97 -20.33 -12.27
CA ALA A 2 25.19 -19.22 -13.20
C ALA A 2 24.26 -18.02 -12.94
N THR A 3 24.81 -16.80 -13.04
CA THR A 3 24.14 -15.50 -12.93
C THR A 3 22.77 -15.48 -13.64
N ARG A 4 21.66 -15.29 -12.89
CA ARG A 4 20.29 -15.04 -13.40
C ARG A 4 20.18 -13.68 -14.09
N VAL A 5 21.02 -13.38 -15.09
CA VAL A 5 20.84 -12.18 -15.94
C VAL A 5 19.98 -12.61 -17.13
N VAL A 6 18.69 -12.26 -17.08
CA VAL A 6 17.81 -12.44 -18.24
C VAL A 6 18.31 -11.53 -19.37
N PRO A 7 18.56 -12.05 -20.58
CA PRO A 7 19.01 -11.21 -21.70
C PRO A 7 17.94 -10.19 -22.08
N GLY A 8 18.28 -8.91 -22.05
CA GLY A 8 17.39 -7.81 -22.42
C GLY A 8 17.94 -6.45 -21.98
N ARG A 9 17.56 -5.37 -22.67
CA ARG A 9 17.84 -4.00 -22.19
C ARG A 9 16.84 -3.67 -21.08
N SER A 10 17.31 -3.57 -19.84
CA SER A 10 16.46 -3.23 -18.69
C SER A 10 15.86 -1.83 -18.76
N PHE A 11 16.44 -0.93 -19.55
CA PHE A 11 15.90 0.42 -19.79
C PHE A 11 15.66 0.63 -21.29
N THR A 12 14.40 0.86 -21.69
CA THR A 12 14.01 1.10 -23.08
C THR A 12 13.02 2.25 -23.18
N LEU A 13 13.14 3.06 -24.25
CA LEU A 13 12.20 4.15 -24.50
C LEU A 13 10.78 3.62 -24.75
N ARG A 14 10.63 2.54 -25.52
CA ARG A 14 9.33 1.94 -25.81
C ARG A 14 8.65 1.40 -24.55
N GLY A 15 9.41 0.83 -23.62
CA GLY A 15 8.89 0.38 -22.32
C GLY A 15 8.41 1.55 -21.46
N VAL A 16 9.16 2.67 -21.44
CA VAL A 16 8.73 3.90 -20.78
C VAL A 16 7.46 4.47 -21.40
N VAL A 17 7.39 4.61 -22.72
CA VAL A 17 6.21 5.17 -23.41
C VAL A 17 4.96 4.32 -23.15
N ALA A 18 5.08 2.99 -23.28
CA ALA A 18 3.97 2.10 -22.98
C ALA A 18 3.58 2.14 -21.48
N GLY A 19 4.57 2.24 -20.58
CA GLY A 19 4.34 2.39 -19.14
C GLY A 19 3.59 3.67 -18.81
N LEU A 20 3.92 4.80 -19.45
CA LEU A 20 3.20 6.07 -19.29
C LEU A 20 1.77 5.98 -19.85
N ALA A 21 1.56 5.31 -20.99
CA ALA A 21 0.23 5.12 -21.56
C ALA A 21 -0.67 4.28 -20.65
N VAL A 22 -0.15 3.15 -20.14
CA VAL A 22 -0.85 2.30 -19.17
C VAL A 22 -1.08 3.05 -17.85
N GLY A 23 -0.06 3.72 -17.35
CA GLY A 23 -0.13 4.53 -16.13
C GLY A 23 -1.18 5.64 -16.22
N THR A 24 -1.40 6.22 -17.40
CA THR A 24 -2.42 7.27 -17.61
C THR A 24 -3.82 6.72 -17.35
N ILE A 25 -4.14 5.55 -17.90
CA ILE A 25 -5.45 4.89 -17.70
C ILE A 25 -5.68 4.58 -16.22
N ILE A 26 -4.65 4.04 -15.55
CA ILE A 26 -4.73 3.71 -14.13
C ILE A 26 -4.84 4.99 -13.28
N CYS A 27 -4.15 6.07 -13.66
CA CYS A 27 -4.20 7.35 -12.96
C CYS A 27 -5.62 7.95 -12.97
N PHE A 28 -6.31 7.93 -14.12
CA PHE A 28 -7.73 8.32 -14.19
C PHE A 28 -8.61 7.44 -13.30
N SER A 29 -8.40 6.12 -13.35
CA SER A 29 -9.15 5.14 -12.53
C SER A 29 -8.95 5.41 -11.03
N ASN A 30 -7.71 5.65 -10.60
CA ASN A 30 -7.37 5.93 -9.22
C ASN A 30 -7.88 7.29 -8.74
N MET A 31 -7.91 8.31 -9.59
CA MET A 31 -8.58 9.57 -9.25
C MET A 31 -10.08 9.37 -9.05
N TYR A 32 -10.74 8.65 -9.97
CA TYR A 32 -12.17 8.36 -9.89
C TYR A 32 -12.54 7.60 -8.60
N PHE A 33 -11.94 6.44 -8.35
CA PHE A 33 -12.25 5.64 -7.16
C PHE A 33 -11.79 6.29 -5.86
N GLY A 34 -10.70 7.06 -5.91
CA GLY A 34 -10.17 7.78 -4.77
C GLY A 34 -11.10 8.90 -4.32
N LEU A 35 -11.60 9.73 -5.24
CA LEU A 35 -12.58 10.77 -4.92
C LEU A 35 -13.94 10.19 -4.50
N GLN A 36 -14.33 9.05 -5.05
CA GLN A 36 -15.62 8.43 -4.79
C GLN A 36 -15.66 7.66 -3.46
N THR A 37 -14.64 6.86 -3.18
CA THR A 37 -14.65 5.90 -2.06
C THR A 37 -13.41 5.94 -1.17
N GLY A 38 -12.44 6.79 -1.50
CA GLY A 38 -11.15 6.83 -0.79
C GLY A 38 -10.20 5.68 -1.09
N TRP A 39 -10.53 4.79 -2.05
CA TRP A 39 -9.71 3.64 -2.40
C TRP A 39 -8.85 3.90 -3.64
N VAL A 40 -7.56 3.57 -3.55
CA VAL A 40 -6.57 3.68 -4.61
C VAL A 40 -5.72 2.40 -4.61
N SER A 41 -5.29 1.94 -5.79
CA SER A 41 -4.42 0.77 -5.91
C SER A 41 -3.25 1.01 -6.87
N ILE A 42 -2.11 0.40 -6.55
CA ILE A 42 -0.88 0.46 -7.36
C ILE A 42 -1.08 -0.28 -8.71
N MET A 43 -1.91 -1.34 -8.71
CA MET A 43 -2.26 -2.11 -9.93
C MET A 43 -1.05 -2.64 -10.73
N SER A 44 0.01 -3.11 -10.06
CA SER A 44 1.25 -3.60 -10.71
C SER A 44 1.04 -4.80 -11.65
N MET A 45 0.30 -5.82 -11.20
CA MET A 45 -0.08 -6.98 -12.02
C MET A 45 -0.91 -6.56 -13.26
N PRO A 46 -2.00 -5.79 -13.12
CA PRO A 46 -2.74 -5.26 -14.26
C PRO A 46 -1.88 -4.43 -15.22
N ALA A 47 -0.99 -3.58 -14.70
CA ALA A 47 -0.10 -2.76 -15.50
C ALA A 47 0.83 -3.61 -16.38
N SER A 48 1.42 -4.65 -15.78
CA SER A 48 2.26 -5.60 -16.51
C SER A 48 1.48 -6.39 -17.57
N LEU A 49 0.26 -6.83 -17.26
CA LEU A 49 -0.59 -7.57 -18.18
C LEU A 49 -1.01 -6.73 -19.39
N MET A 50 -1.43 -5.48 -19.15
CA MET A 50 -1.74 -4.53 -20.23
C MET A 50 -0.52 -4.21 -21.08
N GLY A 51 0.62 -3.94 -20.44
CA GLY A 51 1.89 -3.72 -21.13
C GLY A 51 2.25 -4.89 -22.06
N PHE A 52 2.21 -6.11 -21.53
CA PHE A 52 2.43 -7.32 -22.34
C PHE A 52 1.43 -7.42 -23.50
N GLY A 53 0.14 -7.15 -23.26
CA GLY A 53 -0.89 -7.14 -24.30
C GLY A 53 -0.59 -6.17 -25.44
N ILE A 54 -0.20 -4.93 -25.11
CA ILE A 54 0.18 -3.89 -26.10
C ILE A 54 1.36 -4.39 -26.96
N PHE A 55 2.43 -4.88 -26.32
CA PHE A 55 3.61 -5.37 -27.03
C PHE A 55 3.33 -6.63 -27.84
N ARG A 56 2.38 -7.47 -27.42
CA ARG A 56 1.94 -8.65 -28.16
C ARG A 56 1.18 -8.27 -29.43
N LEU A 57 0.29 -7.29 -29.36
CA LEU A 57 -0.44 -6.76 -30.52
C LEU A 57 0.51 -6.10 -31.52
N LEU A 58 1.53 -5.39 -31.01
CA LEU A 58 2.54 -4.75 -31.83
C LEU A 58 3.66 -5.70 -32.27
N ALA A 59 3.68 -6.95 -31.81
CA ALA A 59 4.76 -7.91 -32.08
C ALA A 59 5.16 -8.04 -33.56
N PRO A 60 4.24 -8.06 -34.55
CA PRO A 60 4.61 -8.12 -35.97
C PRO A 60 5.42 -6.91 -36.45
N HIS A 61 5.28 -5.77 -35.78
CA HIS A 61 5.90 -4.49 -36.14
C HIS A 61 7.16 -4.19 -35.33
N LEU A 62 7.49 -5.03 -34.34
CA LEU A 62 8.62 -4.80 -33.44
C LEU A 62 9.89 -5.48 -33.95
N ARG A 63 10.95 -4.68 -34.11
CA ARG A 63 12.28 -5.18 -34.50
C ARG A 63 12.91 -6.12 -33.45
N PHE A 64 12.56 -5.96 -32.19
CA PHE A 64 13.07 -6.76 -31.07
C PHE A 64 11.92 -7.28 -30.20
N PRO A 65 12.01 -8.51 -29.67
CA PRO A 65 10.98 -9.06 -28.80
C PRO A 65 10.86 -8.25 -27.51
N PHE A 66 9.68 -8.30 -26.90
CA PHE A 66 9.44 -7.71 -25.58
C PHE A 66 9.95 -8.67 -24.49
N SER A 67 10.86 -8.19 -23.65
CA SER A 67 11.55 -9.02 -22.65
C SER A 67 10.92 -8.91 -21.25
N PRO A 68 11.10 -9.90 -20.36
CA PRO A 68 10.60 -9.83 -18.98
C PRO A 68 11.12 -8.61 -18.22
N VAL A 69 12.41 -8.28 -18.36
CA VAL A 69 13.04 -7.13 -17.69
C VAL A 69 12.50 -5.80 -18.22
N GLU A 70 12.08 -5.75 -19.49
CA GLU A 70 11.42 -4.59 -20.07
C GLU A 70 9.97 -4.44 -19.59
N ASN A 71 9.29 -5.56 -19.31
CA ASN A 71 7.98 -5.57 -18.67
C ASN A 71 8.05 -5.05 -17.23
N VAL A 72 9.09 -5.42 -16.48
CA VAL A 72 9.36 -4.83 -15.16
C VAL A 72 9.54 -3.31 -15.25
N LEU A 73 10.32 -2.81 -16.23
CA LEU A 73 10.45 -1.37 -16.43
C LEU A 73 9.11 -0.69 -16.71
N LEU A 74 8.32 -1.26 -17.63
CA LEU A 74 6.99 -0.75 -17.99
C LEU A 74 6.09 -0.68 -16.75
N GLN A 75 6.07 -1.76 -15.97
CA GLN A 75 5.31 -1.86 -14.74
C GLN A 75 5.74 -0.80 -13.73
N SER A 76 7.04 -0.58 -13.53
CA SER A 76 7.54 0.46 -12.63
C SER A 76 7.13 1.86 -13.07
N VAL A 77 7.25 2.18 -14.36
CA VAL A 77 6.81 3.49 -14.88
C VAL A 77 5.31 3.69 -14.68
N ALA A 78 4.50 2.66 -14.98
CA ALA A 78 3.06 2.71 -14.82
C ALA A 78 2.64 2.88 -13.36
N CYS A 79 3.23 2.12 -12.44
CA CYS A 79 2.96 2.19 -11.00
C CYS A 79 3.35 3.55 -10.41
N GLY A 80 4.54 4.05 -10.73
CA GLY A 80 5.01 5.37 -10.29
C GLY A 80 4.08 6.50 -10.71
N MET A 81 3.46 6.40 -11.90
CA MET A 81 2.45 7.35 -12.36
C MET A 81 1.09 7.14 -11.68
N ALA A 82 0.63 5.90 -11.63
CA ALA A 82 -0.71 5.52 -11.20
C ALA A 82 -1.04 5.93 -9.77
N ILE A 83 -0.04 5.96 -8.88
CA ILE A 83 -0.24 6.18 -7.44
C ILE A 83 -0.24 7.66 -7.04
N MET A 84 0.14 8.57 -7.97
CA MET A 84 0.23 10.01 -7.70
C MET A 84 -1.08 10.69 -7.26
N PRO A 85 -2.30 10.25 -7.65
CA PRO A 85 -3.54 10.77 -7.07
C PRO A 85 -3.60 10.65 -5.54
N LEU A 86 -3.07 9.54 -4.99
CA LEU A 86 -2.94 9.34 -3.54
C LEU A 86 -1.70 10.08 -3.00
N GLY A 87 -0.53 9.83 -3.58
CA GLY A 87 0.74 10.35 -3.08
C GLY A 87 0.87 11.88 -3.08
N CYS A 88 0.15 12.57 -3.97
CA CYS A 88 0.10 14.04 -4.01
C CYS A 88 -1.12 14.62 -3.24
N GLY A 89 -1.94 13.77 -2.64
CA GLY A 89 -3.07 14.18 -1.78
C GLY A 89 -4.36 14.55 -2.51
N PHE A 90 -4.49 14.30 -3.82
CA PHE A 90 -5.67 14.71 -4.61
C PHE A 90 -6.97 14.02 -4.20
N VAL A 91 -6.89 12.86 -3.54
CA VAL A 91 -8.05 12.10 -3.07
C VAL A 91 -8.43 12.40 -1.61
N GLY A 92 -7.63 13.21 -0.89
CA GLY A 92 -7.80 13.45 0.54
C GLY A 92 -7.42 14.87 0.97
N VAL A 93 -6.12 15.14 1.05
CA VAL A 93 -5.59 16.42 1.57
C VAL A 93 -6.01 17.61 0.71
N ILE A 94 -5.88 17.55 -0.61
CA ILE A 94 -6.24 18.66 -1.50
C ILE A 94 -7.74 18.97 -1.45
N PRO A 95 -8.67 18.00 -1.56
CA PRO A 95 -10.08 18.28 -1.32
C PRO A 95 -10.38 18.81 0.08
N ALA A 96 -9.66 18.36 1.12
CA ALA A 96 -9.82 18.89 2.47
C ALA A 96 -9.45 20.38 2.54
N LEU A 97 -8.33 20.77 1.93
CA LEU A 97 -7.90 22.16 1.83
C LEU A 97 -8.86 23.01 1.00
N ASN A 98 -9.36 22.45 -0.10
CA ASN A 98 -10.16 23.18 -1.07
C ASN A 98 -11.61 23.41 -0.63
N TYR A 99 -12.20 22.43 0.08
CA TYR A 99 -13.63 22.42 0.36
C TYR A 99 -14.00 22.31 1.84
N LEU A 100 -13.12 21.78 2.70
CA LEU A 100 -13.48 21.44 4.08
C LEU A 100 -12.80 22.33 5.13
N LEU A 101 -11.70 22.99 4.79
CA LEU A 101 -10.98 23.91 5.66
C LEU A 101 -11.81 25.18 5.91
N ALA A 102 -12.08 25.50 7.17
CA ALA A 102 -12.97 26.58 7.55
C ALA A 102 -12.28 27.96 7.47
N GLN A 103 -13.07 29.04 7.47
CA GLN A 103 -12.55 30.42 7.32
C GLN A 103 -11.64 30.85 8.48
N ASP A 104 -11.95 30.41 9.69
CA ASP A 104 -11.12 30.62 10.88
C ASP A 104 -9.80 29.84 10.84
N GLU A 105 -9.75 28.74 10.07
CA GLU A 105 -8.59 27.88 9.84
C GLU A 105 -7.72 28.33 8.64
N GLN A 106 -7.91 29.56 8.13
CA GLN A 106 -7.27 30.10 6.91
C GLN A 106 -7.75 29.42 5.61
N GLY A 107 -8.92 28.79 5.60
CA GLY A 107 -9.54 28.16 4.43
C GLY A 107 -10.71 28.95 3.84
N PRO A 108 -11.32 28.47 2.74
CA PRO A 108 -10.82 27.40 1.87
C PRO A 108 -9.60 27.86 1.04
N ILE A 109 -8.67 26.94 0.76
CA ILE A 109 -7.47 27.22 -0.04
C ILE A 109 -7.64 26.65 -1.45
N ASN A 110 -7.99 27.54 -2.39
CA ASN A 110 -8.10 27.20 -3.80
C ASN A 110 -6.74 27.34 -4.51
N LEU A 111 -6.00 26.24 -4.60
CA LEU A 111 -4.75 26.20 -5.34
C LEU A 111 -5.00 26.25 -6.85
N SER A 112 -4.25 27.06 -7.58
CA SER A 112 -4.22 27.04 -9.05
C SER A 112 -3.61 25.73 -9.58
N THR A 113 -3.87 25.38 -10.84
CA THR A 113 -3.29 24.17 -11.46
C THR A 113 -1.76 24.19 -11.41
N TRP A 114 -1.12 25.35 -11.56
CA TRP A 114 0.34 25.43 -11.41
C TRP A 114 0.81 25.20 -9.98
N GLN A 115 0.12 25.73 -8.99
CA GLN A 115 0.46 25.46 -7.59
C GLN A 115 0.30 23.98 -7.25
N LEU A 116 -0.74 23.31 -7.76
CA LEU A 116 -0.93 21.86 -7.59
C LEU A 116 0.22 21.06 -8.23
N ILE A 117 0.71 21.48 -9.40
CA ILE A 117 1.83 20.83 -10.08
C ILE A 117 3.14 21.05 -9.31
N ILE A 118 3.41 22.27 -8.87
CA ILE A 118 4.60 22.60 -8.06
C ILE A 118 4.59 21.80 -6.75
N TRP A 119 3.45 21.76 -6.05
CA TRP A 119 3.23 20.93 -4.87
C TRP A 119 3.52 19.45 -5.13
N SER A 120 2.94 18.91 -6.20
CA SER A 120 3.06 17.48 -6.53
C SER A 120 4.50 17.08 -6.89
N LEU A 121 5.20 17.92 -7.66
CA LEU A 121 6.62 17.71 -7.97
C LEU A 121 7.51 17.81 -6.72
N GLY A 122 7.13 18.63 -5.74
CA GLY A 122 7.79 18.66 -4.44
C GLY A 122 7.76 17.34 -3.70
N LEU A 123 6.60 16.69 -3.71
CA LEU A 123 6.33 15.49 -2.94
C LEU A 123 6.85 14.19 -3.58
N CYS A 124 7.01 14.15 -4.91
CA CYS A 124 7.10 12.88 -5.65
C CYS A 124 8.48 12.18 -5.68
N TYR A 125 9.51 12.73 -5.01
CA TYR A 125 10.89 12.26 -5.19
C TYR A 125 11.56 11.71 -3.93
N PHE A 126 11.42 12.36 -2.78
CA PHE A 126 12.27 12.05 -1.62
C PHE A 126 12.04 10.63 -1.09
N GLY A 127 10.79 10.13 -1.15
CA GLY A 127 10.46 8.74 -0.78
C GLY A 127 11.10 7.73 -1.73
N VAL A 128 11.04 7.99 -3.05
CA VAL A 128 11.69 7.14 -4.08
C VAL A 128 13.21 7.06 -3.86
N VAL A 129 13.86 8.20 -3.63
CA VAL A 129 15.33 8.22 -3.41
C VAL A 129 15.70 7.55 -2.09
N PHE A 130 14.92 7.79 -1.04
CA PHE A 130 15.16 7.19 0.28
C PHE A 130 14.94 5.67 0.31
N ALA A 131 14.11 5.12 -0.57
CA ALA A 131 13.89 3.69 -0.68
C ALA A 131 15.15 2.92 -1.14
N VAL A 132 16.02 3.56 -1.95
CA VAL A 132 17.22 2.93 -2.52
C VAL A 132 18.13 2.25 -1.49
N PRO A 133 18.59 2.92 -0.41
CA PRO A 133 19.40 2.29 0.62
C PRO A 133 18.67 1.16 1.36
N LEU A 134 17.34 1.23 1.49
CA LEU A 134 16.55 0.21 2.17
C LEU A 134 16.62 -1.14 1.45
N ARG A 135 16.73 -1.15 0.10
CA ARG A 135 16.78 -2.38 -0.70
C ARG A 135 17.78 -3.41 -0.19
N LYS A 136 19.01 -2.99 0.16
CA LYS A 136 20.04 -3.93 0.64
C LYS A 136 19.58 -4.61 1.93
N GLN A 137 18.95 -3.85 2.82
CA GLN A 137 18.47 -4.38 4.08
C GLN A 137 17.23 -5.27 3.88
N VAL A 138 16.19 -4.78 3.22
CA VAL A 138 14.88 -5.47 3.21
C VAL A 138 14.74 -6.54 2.14
N ILE A 139 15.42 -6.43 0.99
CA ILE A 139 15.31 -7.39 -0.11
C ILE A 139 16.47 -8.40 -0.12
N ILE A 140 17.71 -7.94 0.11
CA ILE A 140 18.90 -8.80 0.00
C ILE A 140 19.18 -9.53 1.32
N ARG A 141 19.33 -8.79 2.42
CA ARG A 141 19.66 -9.36 3.74
C ARG A 141 18.48 -10.02 4.42
N GLU A 142 17.42 -9.25 4.67
CA GLU A 142 16.22 -9.74 5.39
C GLU A 142 15.33 -10.61 4.50
N ARG A 143 15.51 -10.56 3.17
CA ARG A 143 14.72 -11.31 2.16
C ARG A 143 13.22 -11.26 2.41
N LEU A 144 12.72 -10.07 2.78
CA LEU A 144 11.29 -9.87 3.02
C LEU A 144 10.47 -10.27 1.79
N LYS A 145 9.24 -10.74 2.05
CA LYS A 145 8.41 -11.42 1.04
C LYS A 145 7.98 -10.47 -0.08
N PHE A 146 7.49 -9.28 0.29
CA PHE A 146 6.83 -8.33 -0.63
C PHE A 146 5.81 -9.05 -1.54
N PRO A 147 4.69 -9.56 -0.98
CA PRO A 147 3.81 -10.51 -1.67
C PRO A 147 3.23 -10.03 -3.01
N SER A 148 2.87 -8.74 -3.14
CA SER A 148 2.41 -8.15 -4.40
C SER A 148 3.52 -8.12 -5.46
N GLY A 149 4.74 -7.71 -5.09
CA GLY A 149 5.90 -7.72 -5.98
C GLY A 149 6.29 -9.15 -6.39
N PHE A 150 6.22 -10.10 -5.46
CA PHE A 150 6.39 -11.52 -5.75
C PHE A 150 5.35 -12.03 -6.76
N SER A 151 4.06 -11.76 -6.52
CA SER A 151 2.97 -12.18 -7.41
C SER A 151 3.10 -11.56 -8.80
N THR A 152 3.53 -10.30 -8.87
CA THR A 152 3.84 -9.60 -10.14
C THR A 152 4.99 -10.29 -10.87
N ALA A 153 6.05 -10.70 -10.17
CA ALA A 153 7.17 -11.42 -10.77
C ALA A 153 6.75 -12.79 -11.33
N VAL A 154 5.92 -13.52 -10.59
CA VAL A 154 5.35 -14.80 -11.04
C VAL A 154 4.53 -14.60 -12.32
N LEU A 155 3.65 -13.61 -12.33
CA LEU A 155 2.84 -13.29 -13.51
C LEU A 155 3.72 -12.97 -14.72
N ILE A 156 4.71 -12.09 -14.58
CA ILE A 156 5.63 -11.74 -15.68
C ILE A 156 6.39 -12.99 -16.17
N SER A 157 6.86 -13.84 -15.25
CA SER A 157 7.56 -15.08 -15.61
C SER A 157 6.69 -16.01 -16.46
N VAL A 158 5.40 -16.12 -16.11
CA VAL A 158 4.40 -16.90 -16.85
C VAL A 158 4.14 -16.27 -18.22
N LEU A 159 3.94 -14.96 -18.29
CA LEU A 159 3.68 -14.22 -19.54
C LEU A 159 4.81 -14.41 -20.57
N HIS A 160 6.05 -14.50 -20.10
CA HIS A 160 7.22 -14.66 -20.96
C HIS A 160 7.76 -16.10 -21.06
N GLY A 161 7.07 -17.10 -20.48
CA GLY A 161 7.40 -18.52 -20.64
C GLY A 161 8.68 -19.00 -19.94
N GLN A 162 9.12 -18.33 -18.87
CA GLN A 162 10.38 -18.65 -18.16
C GLN A 162 10.25 -19.68 -17.01
N GLY A 163 9.06 -20.24 -16.76
CA GLY A 163 8.76 -20.97 -15.51
C GLY A 163 8.98 -22.49 -15.45
N ARG A 164 9.97 -23.08 -16.14
CA ARG A 164 9.96 -24.55 -16.35
C ARG A 164 10.68 -25.47 -15.35
N GLN A 165 11.58 -25.04 -14.46
CA GLN A 165 12.23 -26.02 -13.55
C GLN A 165 12.85 -25.49 -12.24
N SER A 166 13.46 -24.30 -12.19
CA SER A 166 14.19 -23.86 -10.98
C SER A 166 13.36 -23.03 -10.00
N THR A 167 12.24 -22.47 -10.44
CA THR A 167 11.39 -21.57 -9.64
C THR A 167 10.34 -22.33 -8.84
N LYS A 168 9.99 -23.56 -9.27
CA LYS A 168 8.90 -24.35 -8.68
C LYS A 168 9.17 -24.72 -7.23
N ASP A 169 10.41 -25.03 -6.86
CA ASP A 169 10.81 -25.33 -5.47
C ASP A 169 10.83 -24.08 -4.58
N GLU A 170 11.29 -22.94 -5.11
CA GLU A 170 11.20 -21.63 -4.43
C GLU A 170 9.72 -21.18 -4.26
N LEU A 171 8.87 -21.46 -5.26
CA LEU A 171 7.44 -21.17 -5.29
C LEU A 171 6.65 -22.06 -4.33
N ASP A 172 6.94 -23.36 -4.27
CA ASP A 172 6.30 -24.32 -3.38
C ASP A 172 6.67 -24.08 -1.92
N ALA A 173 7.94 -23.75 -1.64
CA ALA A 173 8.39 -23.40 -0.29
C ALA A 173 7.78 -22.08 0.21
N ALA A 174 7.64 -21.08 -0.68
CA ALA A 174 7.02 -19.80 -0.35
C ALA A 174 5.49 -19.88 -0.19
N ALA A 175 4.82 -20.72 -1.00
CA ALA A 175 3.38 -20.95 -0.93
C ALA A 175 2.97 -21.83 0.28
N LYS A 176 3.83 -22.77 0.70
CA LYS A 176 3.60 -23.63 1.87
C LYS A 176 3.96 -22.95 3.22
N GLY A 177 4.73 -21.86 3.21
CA GLY A 177 5.28 -21.21 4.40
C GLY A 177 4.38 -20.14 5.06
N GLY A 178 3.41 -20.57 5.86
CA GLY A 178 2.74 -19.71 6.87
C GLY A 178 3.65 -19.43 8.07
N PHE A 179 3.98 -18.15 8.30
CA PHE A 179 4.62 -17.50 9.48
C PHE A 179 5.79 -18.16 10.26
N ALA A 180 6.21 -19.39 10.01
CA ALA A 180 7.34 -20.01 10.71
C ALA A 180 7.95 -21.12 9.83
N SER A 181 9.16 -20.87 9.32
CA SER A 181 10.18 -21.86 8.91
C SER A 181 10.91 -21.35 7.66
N LEU A 182 11.99 -20.60 7.85
CA LEU A 182 13.07 -20.43 6.87
C LEU A 182 14.39 -20.15 7.61
N VAL A 183 14.83 -21.14 8.41
CA VAL A 183 16.25 -21.29 8.74
C VAL A 183 16.71 -22.54 7.98
N PRO A 184 17.68 -22.44 7.06
CA PRO A 184 18.34 -23.63 6.53
C PRO A 184 19.03 -24.34 7.70
N ARG A 185 18.59 -25.54 8.03
CA ARG A 185 19.44 -26.48 8.78
C ARG A 185 20.19 -27.27 7.72
N ASP A 186 21.47 -26.98 7.57
CA ASP A 186 22.38 -27.84 6.82
C ASP A 186 22.46 -29.18 7.57
N GLU A 187 21.77 -30.20 7.08
CA GLU A 187 22.12 -31.58 7.41
C GLU A 187 23.16 -32.06 6.38
N PRO A 188 24.35 -32.49 6.84
CA PRO A 188 25.39 -32.95 5.94
C PRO A 188 25.00 -34.28 5.28
N LEU A 189 25.21 -34.34 3.97
CA LEU A 189 25.11 -35.55 3.15
C LEU A 189 26.02 -36.65 3.74
N GLN A 190 25.43 -37.74 4.25
CA GLN A 190 26.16 -38.97 4.54
C GLN A 190 26.27 -39.84 3.28
N PRO A 191 27.44 -40.45 3.02
CA PRO A 191 27.64 -41.32 1.86
C PRO A 191 27.19 -42.75 2.15
N ASP A 192 26.55 -43.34 1.13
CA ASP A 192 26.35 -44.76 0.83
C ASP A 192 25.92 -45.74 1.94
N THR A 193 24.69 -46.26 1.79
CA THR A 193 24.44 -47.68 2.08
C THR A 193 23.39 -48.27 1.13
N VAL A 194 23.85 -49.21 0.31
CA VAL A 194 23.05 -50.09 -0.53
C VAL A 194 22.31 -51.10 0.36
N GLY A 195 21.00 -51.27 0.17
CA GLY A 195 20.32 -52.54 0.45
C GLY A 195 18.95 -52.49 1.15
N ARG A 196 17.99 -53.18 0.49
CA ARG A 196 16.77 -53.83 0.99
C ARG A 196 15.45 -53.04 1.08
N ALA A 197 14.64 -53.31 0.03
CA ALA A 197 13.30 -53.94 0.06
C ALA A 197 12.10 -53.17 0.65
N ALA A 198 11.07 -53.06 -0.21
CA ALA A 198 9.63 -53.35 0.02
C ALA A 198 9.05 -52.99 1.40
N THR A 199 8.04 -52.13 1.57
CA THR A 199 6.64 -52.10 1.06
C THR A 199 6.10 -50.79 1.66
N ASP A 200 5.36 -49.93 0.96
CA ASP A 200 3.90 -49.97 0.94
C ASP A 200 3.42 -48.93 -0.08
N GLN A 201 2.68 -49.41 -1.09
CA GLN A 201 1.75 -48.59 -1.85
C GLN A 201 0.55 -48.33 -0.95
N GLU A 202 0.20 -47.06 -0.73
CA GLU A 202 -1.20 -46.59 -0.83
C GLU A 202 -1.28 -45.06 -0.61
N HIS A 203 -2.04 -44.41 -1.50
CA HIS A 203 -2.43 -42.99 -1.51
C HIS A 203 -1.39 -41.94 -1.97
N GLN A 204 -1.04 -41.99 -3.26
CA GLN A 204 -0.68 -40.80 -4.04
C GLN A 204 -1.67 -40.66 -5.21
N GLN A 205 -2.67 -39.79 -5.04
CA GLN A 205 -3.47 -39.27 -6.13
C GLN A 205 -3.82 -37.80 -5.84
N ASP A 206 -3.47 -36.96 -6.81
CA ASP A 206 -3.88 -35.57 -7.03
C ASP A 206 -3.47 -34.50 -6.02
N ALA A 207 -2.18 -34.14 -6.04
CA ALA A 207 -1.74 -32.80 -5.64
C ALA A 207 -0.47 -32.41 -6.41
N GLY A 208 -0.57 -32.28 -7.74
CA GLY A 208 0.58 -31.89 -8.54
C GLY A 208 0.25 -31.75 -10.01
N ASP A 209 -0.32 -30.60 -10.38
CA ASP A 209 -0.16 -29.86 -11.64
C ASP A 209 -1.07 -28.61 -11.48
N ASP A 210 -0.63 -27.38 -11.79
CA ASP A 210 -0.68 -26.87 -13.15
C ASP A 210 0.18 -25.60 -13.28
N VAL A 211 1.13 -25.63 -14.22
CA VAL A 211 1.73 -24.46 -14.85
C VAL A 211 0.84 -24.13 -16.06
N PRO A 212 0.46 -22.86 -16.31
CA PRO A 212 -0.51 -22.56 -17.35
C PRO A 212 0.04 -22.93 -18.74
N ASP A 213 -0.70 -23.75 -19.49
CA ASP A 213 -0.34 -24.11 -20.86
C ASP A 213 -0.59 -22.91 -21.81
N LYS A 214 -0.10 -22.95 -23.05
CA LYS A 214 -0.34 -21.86 -24.04
C LYS A 214 -1.84 -21.54 -24.22
N GLY A 215 -2.73 -22.50 -23.96
CA GLY A 215 -4.19 -22.32 -23.94
C GLY A 215 -4.69 -21.41 -22.82
N ASP A 216 -4.03 -21.42 -21.66
CA ASP A 216 -4.47 -20.67 -20.47
C ASP A 216 -4.20 -19.17 -20.60
N TRP A 217 -3.15 -18.77 -21.32
CA TRP A 217 -2.90 -17.35 -21.59
C TRP A 217 -3.98 -16.71 -22.43
N ALA A 218 -4.36 -17.36 -23.55
CA ALA A 218 -5.41 -16.83 -24.42
C ALA A 218 -6.75 -16.74 -23.68
N ALA A 219 -7.04 -17.72 -22.81
CA ALA A 219 -8.18 -17.70 -21.91
C ALA A 219 -8.11 -16.52 -20.92
N ASN A 220 -6.95 -16.29 -20.29
CA ASN A 220 -6.74 -15.21 -19.34
C ASN A 220 -6.88 -13.81 -19.97
N ILE A 221 -6.33 -13.59 -21.17
CA ILE A 221 -6.49 -12.33 -21.91
C ILE A 221 -7.95 -12.13 -22.33
N LYS A 222 -8.60 -13.19 -22.83
CA LYS A 222 -10.01 -13.13 -23.18
C LYS A 222 -10.87 -12.81 -21.96
N LEU A 223 -10.59 -13.40 -20.82
CA LEU A 223 -11.25 -13.11 -19.55
C LEU A 223 -11.07 -11.65 -19.15
N LEU A 224 -9.84 -11.12 -19.18
CA LEU A 224 -9.56 -9.71 -18.92
C LEU A 224 -10.39 -8.80 -19.81
N LEU A 225 -10.37 -9.04 -21.13
CA LEU A 225 -11.07 -8.20 -22.11
C LEU A 225 -12.59 -8.27 -21.97
N LEU A 226 -13.14 -9.46 -21.68
CA LEU A 226 -14.58 -9.62 -21.44
C LEU A 226 -15.01 -8.90 -20.16
N CYS A 227 -14.27 -9.06 -19.07
CA CYS A 227 -14.54 -8.36 -17.82
C CYS A 227 -14.37 -6.85 -17.96
N PHE A 228 -13.34 -6.41 -18.69
CA PHE A 228 -13.13 -5.00 -19.03
C PHE A 228 -14.29 -4.41 -19.83
N GLY A 229 -14.69 -5.08 -20.91
CA GLY A 229 -15.79 -4.63 -21.77
C GLY A 229 -17.13 -4.64 -21.04
N GLY A 230 -17.44 -5.73 -20.31
CA GLY A 230 -18.67 -5.85 -19.52
C GLY A 230 -18.76 -4.80 -18.41
N SER A 231 -17.66 -4.58 -17.69
CA SER A 231 -17.57 -3.53 -16.68
C SER A 231 -17.75 -2.14 -17.28
N GLY A 232 -17.03 -1.85 -18.36
CA GLY A 232 -17.13 -0.56 -19.04
C GLY A 232 -18.53 -0.27 -19.60
N LEU A 233 -19.18 -1.25 -20.23
CA LEU A 233 -20.54 -1.10 -20.73
C LEU A 233 -21.54 -0.84 -19.60
N TYR A 234 -21.39 -1.54 -18.46
CA TYR A 234 -22.20 -1.27 -17.28
C TYR A 234 -21.95 0.15 -16.74
N THR A 235 -20.70 0.59 -16.67
CA THR A 235 -20.36 1.95 -16.25
C THR A 235 -21.00 3.02 -17.13
N LEU A 236 -21.01 2.81 -18.45
CA LEU A 236 -21.70 3.71 -19.38
C LEU A 236 -23.22 3.67 -19.18
N ALA A 237 -23.80 2.49 -18.95
CA ALA A 237 -25.23 2.38 -18.65
C ALA A 237 -25.61 3.10 -17.35
N THR A 238 -24.77 3.04 -16.31
CA THR A 238 -25.04 3.77 -15.04
C THR A 238 -24.95 5.28 -15.17
N TYR A 239 -24.30 5.80 -16.22
CA TYR A 239 -24.33 7.23 -16.52
C TYR A 239 -25.72 7.65 -16.98
N PHE A 240 -26.32 6.90 -17.90
CA PHE A 240 -27.66 7.19 -18.38
C PHE A 240 -28.74 6.81 -17.36
N PHE A 241 -28.54 5.77 -16.56
CA PHE A 241 -29.50 5.33 -15.54
C PHE A 241 -28.91 5.42 -14.13
N PRO A 242 -28.85 6.61 -13.50
CA PRO A 242 -28.26 6.79 -12.17
C PRO A 242 -28.91 5.93 -11.07
N ILE A 243 -30.18 5.52 -11.25
CA ILE A 243 -30.90 4.61 -10.34
C ILE A 243 -30.12 3.30 -10.09
N LEU A 244 -29.34 2.84 -11.08
CA LEU A 244 -28.53 1.63 -10.98
C LEU A 244 -27.41 1.74 -9.93
N ARG A 245 -27.04 2.96 -9.50
CA ARG A 245 -26.01 3.18 -8.47
C ARG A 245 -26.58 3.09 -7.05
N ASN A 246 -27.90 3.20 -6.89
CA ASN A 246 -28.57 3.32 -5.60
C ASN A 246 -29.77 2.37 -5.50
N LEU A 247 -29.54 1.07 -5.73
CA LEU A 247 -30.63 0.08 -5.71
C LEU A 247 -31.15 -0.11 -4.27
N PRO A 248 -32.46 0.07 -4.01
CA PRO A 248 -33.04 -0.05 -2.67
C PRO A 248 -33.35 -1.52 -2.31
N ILE A 249 -32.33 -2.38 -2.28
CA ILE A 249 -32.52 -3.84 -2.07
C ILE A 249 -33.11 -4.20 -0.69
N PHE A 250 -32.98 -3.32 0.30
CA PHE A 250 -33.51 -3.49 1.65
C PHE A 250 -34.80 -2.69 1.90
N GLY A 251 -35.43 -2.19 0.84
CA GLY A 251 -36.64 -1.35 0.89
C GLY A 251 -36.35 0.15 0.88
N SER A 252 -37.40 0.94 0.60
CA SER A 252 -37.29 2.39 0.41
C SER A 252 -36.88 3.15 1.67
N ALA A 253 -37.39 2.76 2.84
CA ALA A 253 -37.04 3.40 4.11
C ALA A 253 -35.56 3.20 4.46
N ALA A 254 -35.03 1.98 4.29
CA ALA A 254 -33.61 1.69 4.52
C ALA A 254 -32.71 2.47 3.54
N ALA A 255 -33.12 2.57 2.28
CA ALA A 255 -32.38 3.28 1.25
C ALA A 255 -32.36 4.81 1.46
N HIS A 256 -33.52 5.45 1.61
CA HIS A 256 -33.61 6.92 1.65
C HIS A 256 -33.35 7.53 3.02
N THR A 257 -33.66 6.82 4.11
CA THR A 257 -33.46 7.34 5.47
C THR A 257 -32.10 6.94 6.04
N TRP A 258 -31.64 5.72 5.74
CA TRP A 258 -30.45 5.14 6.38
C TRP A 258 -29.32 4.82 5.40
N LEU A 259 -29.44 5.24 4.13
CA LEU A 259 -28.42 5.07 3.09
C LEU A 259 -28.02 3.61 2.81
N TRP A 260 -28.88 2.65 3.19
CA TRP A 260 -28.71 1.24 2.87
C TRP A 260 -29.18 0.95 1.44
N THR A 261 -28.40 1.40 0.47
CA THR A 261 -28.54 1.06 -0.95
C THR A 261 -27.50 0.02 -1.35
N PHE A 262 -27.68 -0.59 -2.52
CA PHE A 262 -26.68 -1.45 -3.15
C PHE A 262 -26.24 -0.87 -4.48
N ASN A 263 -24.93 -0.75 -4.67
CA ASN A 263 -24.32 -0.33 -5.92
C ASN A 263 -23.61 -1.53 -6.56
N PRO A 264 -24.20 -2.19 -7.58
CA PRO A 264 -23.58 -3.33 -8.26
C PRO A 264 -22.46 -2.92 -9.24
N SER A 265 -21.61 -1.96 -8.85
CA SER A 265 -20.40 -1.65 -9.61
C SER A 265 -19.48 -2.86 -9.64
N PHE A 266 -19.12 -3.27 -10.87
CA PHE A 266 -18.16 -4.35 -11.08
C PHE A 266 -16.78 -3.96 -10.54
N ALA A 267 -16.38 -2.69 -10.59
CA ALA A 267 -15.13 -2.28 -9.96
C ALA A 267 -15.13 -2.51 -8.45
N TYR A 268 -16.22 -2.22 -7.73
CA TYR A 268 -16.28 -2.50 -6.29
C TYR A 268 -16.22 -3.99 -5.97
N ILE A 269 -16.88 -4.81 -6.78
CA ILE A 269 -16.76 -6.26 -6.69
C ILE A 269 -15.30 -6.67 -6.96
N GLY A 270 -14.65 -6.13 -7.99
CA GLY A 270 -13.25 -6.35 -8.30
C GLY A 270 -12.31 -5.93 -7.15
N GLN A 271 -12.54 -4.77 -6.55
CA GLN A 271 -11.82 -4.32 -5.35
C GLN A 271 -12.00 -5.32 -4.21
N GLY A 272 -13.22 -5.79 -3.98
CA GLY A 272 -13.52 -6.81 -2.98
C GLY A 272 -12.78 -8.13 -3.20
N ILE A 273 -12.67 -8.57 -4.46
CA ILE A 273 -11.89 -9.76 -4.84
C ILE A 273 -10.41 -9.58 -4.48
N ILE A 274 -9.84 -8.41 -4.80
CA ILE A 274 -8.42 -8.10 -4.52
C ILE A 274 -8.17 -7.96 -3.02
N MET A 275 -9.07 -7.31 -2.29
CA MET A 275 -8.95 -7.10 -0.84
C MET A 275 -9.11 -8.40 -0.03
N GLY A 276 -9.77 -9.39 -0.62
CA GLY A 276 -10.00 -10.69 -0.02
C GLY A 276 -11.18 -10.72 0.97
N THR A 277 -11.59 -11.94 1.29
CA THR A 277 -12.79 -12.21 2.08
C THR A 277 -12.69 -11.68 3.51
N GLU A 278 -11.53 -11.82 4.15
CA GLU A 278 -11.34 -11.40 5.53
C GLU A 278 -11.52 -9.88 5.68
N THR A 279 -10.79 -9.11 4.88
CA THR A 279 -10.86 -7.64 4.89
C THR A 279 -12.28 -7.15 4.60
N THR A 280 -12.94 -7.73 3.60
CA THR A 280 -14.28 -7.31 3.18
C THR A 280 -15.38 -7.70 4.17
N LEU A 281 -15.21 -8.79 4.91
CA LEU A 281 -16.11 -9.14 6.03
C LEU A 281 -15.90 -8.22 7.23
N HIS A 282 -14.67 -7.82 7.53
CA HIS A 282 -14.41 -6.83 8.58
C HIS A 282 -14.96 -5.44 8.20
N MET A 283 -14.87 -5.06 6.91
CA MET A 283 -15.56 -3.87 6.42
C MET A 283 -17.08 -3.99 6.57
N LEU A 284 -17.68 -5.15 6.23
CA LEU A 284 -19.10 -5.36 6.44
C LEU A 284 -19.49 -5.23 7.92
N LEU A 285 -18.68 -5.78 8.83
CA LEU A 285 -18.87 -5.59 10.27
C LEU A 285 -18.86 -4.10 10.63
N GLY A 286 -17.92 -3.34 10.09
CA GLY A 286 -17.89 -1.89 10.23
C GLY A 286 -19.15 -1.20 9.74
N ALA A 287 -19.66 -1.59 8.57
CA ALA A 287 -20.90 -1.02 8.03
C ALA A 287 -22.11 -1.36 8.91
N VAL A 288 -22.23 -2.60 9.39
CA VAL A 288 -23.30 -3.02 10.29
C VAL A 288 -23.24 -2.28 11.62
N VAL A 289 -22.05 -2.17 12.23
CA VAL A 289 -21.89 -1.49 13.52
C VAL A 289 -22.09 0.02 13.37
N GLY A 290 -21.45 0.65 12.38
CA GLY A 290 -21.54 2.08 12.13
C GLY A 290 -22.93 2.51 11.68
N TRP A 291 -23.38 2.00 10.53
CA TRP A 291 -24.62 2.44 9.88
C TRP A 291 -25.86 1.70 10.38
N GLY A 292 -25.73 0.44 10.79
CA GLY A 292 -26.87 -0.36 11.24
C GLY A 292 -27.22 -0.17 12.72
N ILE A 293 -26.25 0.17 13.56
CA ILE A 293 -26.43 0.28 15.02
C ILE A 293 -26.18 1.71 15.51
N LEU A 294 -24.97 2.24 15.30
CA LEU A 294 -24.54 3.50 15.89
C LEU A 294 -25.23 4.72 15.28
N SER A 295 -25.43 4.74 13.95
CA SER A 295 -26.13 5.83 13.28
C SER A 295 -27.59 5.98 13.74
N PRO A 296 -28.43 4.91 13.76
CA PRO A 296 -29.77 4.99 14.31
C PRO A 296 -29.82 5.33 15.80
N LEU A 297 -28.87 4.82 16.58
CA LEU A 297 -28.76 5.15 18.00
C LEU A 297 -28.46 6.64 18.20
N ALA A 298 -27.50 7.20 17.47
CA ALA A 298 -27.12 8.61 17.57
C ALA A 298 -28.27 9.53 17.15
N LYS A 299 -29.01 9.19 16.09
CA LYS A 299 -30.17 9.96 15.62
C LYS A 299 -31.35 9.88 16.60
N SER A 300 -31.71 8.68 17.08
CA SER A 300 -32.83 8.49 18.03
C SER A 300 -32.59 9.12 19.40
N ARG A 301 -31.32 9.19 19.84
CA ARG A 301 -30.93 9.84 21.10
C ARG A 301 -30.69 11.35 20.96
N GLY A 302 -30.83 11.92 19.76
CA GLY A 302 -30.61 13.34 19.50
C GLY A 302 -29.14 13.78 19.60
N TRP A 303 -28.18 12.86 19.52
CA TRP A 303 -26.74 13.18 19.55
C TRP A 303 -26.26 13.74 18.21
N ALA A 304 -26.93 13.38 17.12
CA ALA A 304 -26.69 13.87 15.77
C ALA A 304 -28.01 14.39 15.17
N PRO A 305 -28.33 15.69 15.35
CA PRO A 305 -29.64 16.23 14.98
C PRO A 305 -29.82 16.40 13.47
N GLY A 306 -28.74 16.62 12.72
CA GLY A 306 -28.75 16.80 11.26
C GLY A 306 -29.14 15.54 10.49
N ASP A 307 -29.35 15.68 9.18
CA ASP A 307 -29.74 14.56 8.32
C ASP A 307 -28.71 13.43 8.35
N VAL A 308 -29.14 12.19 8.08
CA VAL A 308 -28.26 11.02 8.21
C VAL A 308 -27.02 11.15 7.32
N ASP A 309 -27.16 11.73 6.13
CA ASP A 309 -26.08 11.93 5.15
C ASP A 309 -25.19 13.17 5.40
N ASP A 310 -25.50 13.99 6.41
CA ASP A 310 -24.70 15.17 6.73
C ASP A 310 -23.39 14.80 7.45
N TRP A 311 -22.29 15.39 6.99
CA TRP A 311 -20.94 15.18 7.51
C TRP A 311 -20.66 15.98 8.79
N GLU A 312 -21.39 17.06 9.05
CA GLU A 312 -21.12 17.94 10.20
C GLU A 312 -22.04 17.66 11.39
N HIS A 313 -23.35 17.69 11.18
CA HIS A 313 -24.36 17.55 12.24
C HIS A 313 -25.12 16.22 12.16
N GLY A 314 -24.90 15.47 11.08
CA GLY A 314 -25.54 14.21 10.80
C GLY A 314 -24.93 12.99 11.49
N SER A 315 -25.68 11.89 11.47
CA SER A 315 -25.20 10.63 12.07
C SER A 315 -23.98 10.06 11.33
N LYS A 316 -23.84 10.34 10.03
CA LYS A 316 -22.64 10.05 9.23
C LYS A 316 -21.42 10.76 9.80
N GLY A 317 -21.49 12.08 10.02
CA GLY A 317 -20.47 12.85 10.73
C GLY A 317 -20.08 12.23 12.07
N TRP A 318 -21.09 11.87 12.87
CA TRP A 318 -20.91 11.32 14.21
C TRP A 318 -20.16 9.97 14.23
N ILE A 319 -20.51 9.02 13.35
CA ILE A 319 -19.86 7.70 13.31
C ILE A 319 -18.43 7.76 12.76
N ILE A 320 -18.09 8.75 11.93
CA ILE A 320 -16.73 8.91 11.41
C ILE A 320 -15.73 9.16 12.54
N TRP A 321 -16.09 9.92 13.55
CA TRP A 321 -15.22 10.13 14.71
C TRP A 321 -14.89 8.84 15.46
N ILE A 322 -15.85 7.91 15.56
CA ILE A 322 -15.63 6.59 16.15
C ILE A 322 -14.72 5.76 15.25
N SER A 323 -14.97 5.79 13.94
CA SER A 323 -14.11 5.17 12.94
C SER A 323 -12.66 5.69 13.03
N LEU A 324 -12.46 7.00 13.16
CA LEU A 324 -11.15 7.63 13.31
C LEU A 324 -10.42 7.13 14.56
N ALA A 325 -11.13 6.99 15.68
CA ALA A 325 -10.56 6.47 16.92
C ALA A 325 -10.08 5.02 16.76
N ILE A 326 -10.84 4.19 16.04
CA ILE A 326 -10.44 2.82 15.68
C ILE A 326 -9.18 2.84 14.81
N MET A 327 -9.14 3.67 13.76
CA MET A 327 -7.96 3.78 12.89
C MET A 327 -6.71 4.21 13.65
N LEU A 328 -6.84 5.20 14.53
CA LEU A 328 -5.72 5.73 15.30
C LEU A 328 -5.21 4.69 16.30
N ALA A 329 -6.11 3.99 17.00
CA ALA A 329 -5.74 2.92 17.92
C ALA A 329 -5.01 1.77 17.22
N ASP A 330 -5.54 1.30 16.08
CA ASP A 330 -4.94 0.23 15.27
C ASP A 330 -3.55 0.64 14.75
N ALA A 331 -3.41 1.88 14.26
CA ALA A 331 -2.15 2.44 13.79
C ALA A 331 -1.10 2.55 14.90
N ILE A 332 -1.47 3.07 16.08
CA ILE A 332 -0.58 3.18 17.23
C ILE A 332 -0.10 1.80 17.66
N VAL A 333 -1.01 0.84 17.85
CA VAL A 333 -0.65 -0.52 18.31
C VAL A 333 0.24 -1.23 17.30
N SER A 334 -0.11 -1.16 16.02
CA SER A 334 0.63 -1.82 14.96
C SER A 334 2.01 -1.21 14.78
N LEU A 335 2.14 0.12 14.81
CA LEU A 335 3.44 0.79 14.74
C LEU A 335 4.27 0.52 15.99
N ALA A 336 3.68 0.58 17.19
CA ALA A 336 4.37 0.27 18.44
C ALA A 336 4.89 -1.17 18.42
N TYR A 337 4.10 -2.12 17.93
CA TYR A 337 4.54 -3.51 17.78
C TYR A 337 5.73 -3.64 16.82
N VAL A 338 5.65 -3.03 15.63
CA VAL A 338 6.75 -3.07 14.64
C VAL A 338 8.02 -2.41 15.21
N ALA A 339 7.89 -1.27 15.87
CA ALA A 339 9.00 -0.55 16.49
C ALA A 339 9.63 -1.35 17.63
N LEU A 340 8.82 -1.83 18.58
CA LEU A 340 9.29 -2.61 19.73
C LEU A 340 9.92 -3.93 19.28
N ARG A 341 9.31 -4.65 18.33
CA ARG A 341 9.88 -5.88 17.78
C ARG A 341 11.23 -5.61 17.12
N GLY A 342 11.38 -4.51 16.38
CA GLY A 342 12.66 -4.10 15.80
C GLY A 342 13.73 -3.85 16.87
N ILE A 343 13.36 -3.25 17.99
CA ILE A 343 14.26 -2.97 19.12
C ILE A 343 14.65 -4.27 19.86
N PHE A 344 13.68 -5.14 20.17
CA PHE A 344 13.92 -6.38 20.91
C PHE A 344 14.60 -7.47 20.06
N ALA A 345 14.41 -7.49 18.74
CA ALA A 345 15.09 -8.41 17.84
C ALA A 345 16.51 -7.96 17.47
N SER A 346 16.89 -6.72 17.80
CA SER A 346 18.24 -6.20 17.57
C SER A 346 19.20 -6.73 18.63
N GLN A 347 20.06 -7.69 18.23
CA GLN A 347 21.16 -8.23 19.04
C GLN A 347 22.08 -7.14 19.62
N GLN A 348 22.16 -5.96 18.98
CA GLN A 348 22.90 -4.80 19.47
C GLN A 348 22.36 -4.24 20.79
N VAL A 349 21.03 -4.24 20.99
CA VAL A 349 20.44 -3.65 22.20
C VAL A 349 20.62 -4.58 23.39
N THR A 350 20.51 -5.89 23.18
CA THR A 350 20.85 -6.90 24.20
C THR A 350 22.33 -6.86 24.56
N GLY A 351 23.22 -6.62 23.59
CA GLY A 351 24.66 -6.47 23.82
C GLY A 351 25.03 -5.16 24.55
N ILE A 352 24.34 -4.06 24.26
CA ILE A 352 24.53 -2.77 24.96
C ILE A 352 23.95 -2.83 26.38
N MET A 353 22.80 -3.47 26.58
CA MET A 353 22.22 -3.67 27.93
C MET A 353 23.06 -4.61 28.78
N SER A 354 23.62 -5.68 28.22
CA SER A 354 24.50 -6.58 28.98
C SER A 354 25.81 -5.89 29.36
N SER A 355 26.41 -5.11 28.46
CA SER A 355 27.64 -4.35 28.74
C SER A 355 27.41 -3.16 29.68
N LEU A 356 26.26 -2.48 29.63
CA LEU A 356 25.85 -1.49 30.63
C LEU A 356 25.60 -2.12 31.99
N ARG A 357 24.91 -3.27 32.04
CA ARG A 357 24.65 -4.00 33.28
C ARG A 357 25.93 -4.49 33.93
N GLN A 358 26.88 -4.98 33.13
CA GLN A 358 28.21 -5.38 33.58
C GLN A 358 29.03 -4.19 34.10
N ARG A 359 29.04 -3.05 33.39
CA ARG A 359 29.72 -1.83 33.84
C ARG A 359 29.16 -1.27 35.15
N VAL A 360 27.83 -1.31 35.33
CA VAL A 360 27.17 -0.90 36.57
C VAL A 360 27.47 -1.89 37.71
N GLN A 361 27.58 -3.19 37.43
CA GLN A 361 27.98 -4.20 38.42
C GLN A 361 29.44 -4.07 38.85
N GLU A 362 30.36 -3.79 37.92
CA GLU A 362 31.81 -3.75 38.20
C GLU A 362 32.27 -2.42 38.79
N HIS A 363 31.69 -1.29 38.38
CA HIS A 363 32.18 0.05 38.75
C HIS A 363 31.17 0.94 39.48
N GLY A 364 29.97 0.42 39.78
CA GLY A 364 28.89 1.21 40.38
C GLY A 364 28.42 2.37 39.49
N VAL A 365 27.54 3.23 40.03
CA VAL A 365 26.90 4.32 39.27
C VAL A 365 27.90 5.40 38.80
N SER A 366 29.08 5.48 39.44
CA SER A 366 30.15 6.41 39.06
C SER A 366 30.89 6.00 37.78
N GLY A 367 30.77 4.74 37.32
CA GLY A 367 31.35 4.26 36.06
C GLY A 367 30.65 4.77 34.79
N LEU A 368 29.44 5.34 34.91
CA LEU A 368 28.68 5.89 33.78
C LEU A 368 29.26 7.22 33.25
N TRP A 369 30.14 7.87 34.00
CA TRP A 369 30.63 9.23 33.72
C TRP A 369 32.06 9.28 33.17
N LYS A 370 32.71 8.13 32.96
CA LYS A 370 34.04 8.06 32.30
C LYS A 370 33.88 7.88 30.79
N SER A 371 34.44 8.82 30.03
CA SER A 371 34.41 8.86 28.56
C SER A 371 35.09 7.62 27.94
N PRO A 372 34.56 7.06 26.83
CA PRO A 372 35.11 5.84 26.26
C PRO A 372 36.47 6.12 25.58
N SER A 373 37.52 5.41 26.02
CA SER A 373 38.74 5.27 25.23
C SER A 373 38.43 4.48 23.95
N HIS A 374 38.92 4.97 22.82
CA HIS A 374 38.80 4.31 21.52
C HIS A 374 39.56 2.98 21.55
N ASP A 375 38.82 1.87 21.73
CA ASP A 375 39.32 0.53 21.43
C ASP A 375 38.33 -0.13 20.46
N TYR A 376 38.80 -0.39 19.24
CA TYR A 376 38.11 -1.24 18.28
C TYR A 376 38.16 -2.67 18.81
N SER A 377 37.02 -3.17 19.30
CA SER A 377 36.90 -4.58 19.66
C SER A 377 36.78 -5.42 18.39
N PRO A 378 37.68 -6.39 18.14
CA PRO A 378 37.53 -7.31 17.02
C PRO A 378 36.36 -8.26 17.29
N LEU A 379 35.55 -8.52 16.27
CA LEU A 379 34.51 -9.54 16.26
C LEU A 379 35.14 -10.92 16.40
N LEU A 380 35.26 -11.41 17.64
CA LEU A 380 35.52 -12.82 17.92
C LEU A 380 34.19 -13.52 18.20
N SER A 381 33.82 -14.41 17.27
CA SER A 381 32.70 -15.34 17.32
C SER A 381 32.90 -16.38 18.43
N SER A 382 32.45 -16.05 19.64
CA SER A 382 32.50 -16.95 20.80
C SER A 382 31.35 -17.98 20.83
N GLU A 383 30.80 -18.37 19.68
CA GLU A 383 29.97 -19.59 19.55
C GLU A 383 30.79 -20.80 19.08
N THR A 384 32.10 -20.65 18.85
CA THR A 384 32.94 -21.73 18.31
C THR A 384 33.70 -22.52 19.39
N GLU A 385 33.91 -21.99 20.59
CA GLU A 385 34.81 -22.62 21.58
C GLU A 385 34.24 -23.84 22.32
N THR A 386 32.91 -24.07 22.32
CA THR A 386 32.33 -25.27 22.96
C THR A 386 32.22 -26.47 22.02
N ALA A 387 32.33 -26.27 20.70
CA ALA A 387 32.32 -27.35 19.70
C ALA A 387 33.73 -27.80 19.28
N GLN A 388 34.76 -26.99 19.52
CA GLN A 388 36.14 -27.21 19.04
C GLN A 388 37.00 -28.20 19.85
N ARG A 389 36.46 -28.86 20.88
CA ARG A 389 37.21 -29.89 21.64
C ARG A 389 37.09 -31.31 21.11
N ARG A 390 36.41 -31.58 19.98
CA ARG A 390 36.11 -32.98 19.58
C ARG A 390 36.62 -33.49 18.25
N TYR A 391 37.19 -32.68 17.36
CA TYR A 391 37.77 -33.21 16.12
C TYR A 391 39.10 -32.52 15.79
N GLY A 392 40.06 -33.35 15.40
CA GLY A 392 41.48 -33.02 15.25
C GLY A 392 41.76 -31.96 14.19
N ALA A 393 42.89 -31.31 14.38
CA ALA A 393 43.48 -30.33 13.49
C ALA A 393 43.84 -30.96 12.15
N ASP A 394 43.26 -30.44 11.07
CA ASP A 394 43.93 -30.22 9.78
C ASP A 394 43.05 -29.30 8.91
N GLU A 395 43.71 -28.38 8.18
CA GLU A 395 43.17 -27.54 7.11
C GLU A 395 42.29 -26.31 7.48
N TYR A 396 42.94 -25.21 7.91
CA TYR A 396 42.32 -23.87 7.89
C TYR A 396 42.53 -23.22 6.51
N ALA A 397 41.53 -23.32 5.64
CA ALA A 397 41.29 -22.31 4.60
C ALA A 397 40.47 -21.17 5.24
N PRO A 398 40.82 -19.88 5.00
CA PRO A 398 40.05 -18.77 5.54
C PRO A 398 38.66 -18.76 4.89
N VAL A 399 37.62 -18.75 5.73
CA VAL A 399 36.22 -18.54 5.33
C VAL A 399 36.14 -17.19 4.60
N GLN A 400 35.85 -17.24 3.30
CA GLN A 400 35.55 -16.06 2.48
C GLN A 400 34.25 -15.42 2.98
N ASP A 401 34.23 -14.09 3.08
CA ASP A 401 33.04 -13.26 3.24
C ASP A 401 32.03 -13.63 2.14
N ASP A 402 30.99 -14.39 2.50
CA ASP A 402 30.08 -15.00 1.54
C ASP A 402 29.41 -13.94 0.66
N ASN A 403 29.64 -14.09 -0.64
CA ASN A 403 29.07 -13.29 -1.72
C ASN A 403 27.53 -13.31 -1.68
N GLU A 404 26.90 -12.39 -0.95
CA GLU A 404 25.48 -12.10 -1.11
C GLU A 404 25.24 -11.61 -2.55
N GLU A 405 24.62 -12.44 -3.39
CA GLU A 405 24.31 -12.14 -4.81
C GLU A 405 23.37 -10.92 -4.95
N ASP A 406 23.96 -9.72 -4.95
CA ASP A 406 23.29 -8.48 -5.35
C ASP A 406 23.62 -8.14 -6.82
N ALA A 407 22.79 -7.34 -7.48
CA ALA A 407 22.91 -6.96 -8.89
C ALA A 407 24.32 -6.44 -9.23
N PRO A 408 24.84 -6.56 -10.45
CA PRO A 408 26.16 -6.04 -10.79
C PRO A 408 26.31 -4.55 -10.44
N PRO A 409 27.50 -4.07 -10.01
CA PRO A 409 27.69 -2.68 -9.55
C PRO A 409 27.22 -1.61 -10.55
N HIS A 410 27.33 -1.87 -11.86
CA HIS A 410 26.89 -0.96 -12.92
C HIS A 410 25.35 -0.84 -13.04
N GLN A 411 24.60 -1.80 -12.50
CA GLN A 411 23.14 -1.83 -12.48
C GLN A 411 22.56 -1.28 -11.16
N ARG A 412 23.38 -1.07 -10.14
CA ARG A 412 23.00 -0.45 -8.87
C ARG A 412 22.91 1.06 -9.01
N ILE A 413 22.15 1.70 -8.13
CA ILE A 413 22.17 3.16 -7.98
C ILE A 413 23.39 3.52 -7.12
N GLY A 414 24.23 4.44 -7.60
CA GLY A 414 25.45 4.82 -6.90
C GLY A 414 25.17 5.63 -5.63
N ALA A 415 25.94 5.41 -4.56
CA ALA A 415 25.76 6.09 -3.28
C ALA A 415 25.77 7.62 -3.40
N ARG A 416 26.67 8.19 -4.21
CA ARG A 416 26.72 9.64 -4.47
C ARG A 416 25.41 10.17 -5.05
N MET A 417 24.81 9.42 -5.97
CA MET A 417 23.53 9.79 -6.59
C MET A 417 22.40 9.76 -5.57
N VAL A 418 22.40 8.77 -4.66
CA VAL A 418 21.42 8.70 -3.57
C VAL A 418 21.58 9.89 -2.62
N THR A 419 22.79 10.18 -2.15
CA THR A 419 23.03 11.27 -1.20
C THR A 419 22.67 12.63 -1.80
N ILE A 420 23.17 12.94 -3.00
CA ILE A 420 22.87 14.20 -3.69
C ILE A 420 21.38 14.28 -4.04
N GLY A 421 20.82 13.18 -4.58
CA GLY A 421 19.41 13.11 -4.94
C GLY A 421 18.48 13.28 -3.74
N LEU A 422 18.84 12.72 -2.58
CA LEU A 422 18.04 12.83 -1.37
C LEU A 422 18.04 14.27 -0.87
N LEU A 423 19.22 14.89 -0.74
CA LEU A 423 19.33 16.30 -0.34
C LEU A 423 18.59 17.23 -1.31
N ALA A 424 18.74 17.01 -2.61
CA ALA A 424 18.05 17.78 -3.64
C ALA A 424 16.54 17.60 -3.59
N SER A 425 16.04 16.37 -3.39
CA SER A 425 14.61 16.08 -3.30
C SER A 425 13.97 16.64 -2.03
N ILE A 426 14.69 16.62 -0.90
CA ILE A 426 14.23 17.25 0.36
C ILE A 426 14.18 18.76 0.18
N ALA A 427 15.23 19.37 -0.37
CA ALA A 427 15.26 20.80 -0.64
C ALA A 427 14.13 21.20 -1.60
N LEU A 428 13.90 20.43 -2.66
CA LEU A 428 12.80 20.65 -3.60
C LEU A 428 11.44 20.58 -2.89
N CYS A 429 11.20 19.55 -2.07
CA CYS A 429 9.98 19.44 -1.26
C CYS A 429 9.77 20.67 -0.38
N VAL A 430 10.78 21.08 0.40
CA VAL A 430 10.69 22.26 1.28
C VAL A 430 10.42 23.54 0.48
N ILE A 431 11.15 23.77 -0.62
CA ILE A 431 11.00 24.96 -1.46
C ILE A 431 9.60 25.01 -2.08
N THR A 432 9.13 23.92 -2.68
CA THR A 432 7.81 23.88 -3.32
C THR A 432 6.67 24.12 -2.34
N ILE A 433 6.73 23.57 -1.13
CA ILE A 433 5.74 23.81 -0.08
C ILE A 433 5.73 25.27 0.32
N HIS A 434 6.92 25.88 0.49
CA HIS A 434 7.01 27.31 0.78
C HIS A 434 6.52 28.19 -0.38
N LEU A 435 6.77 27.81 -1.64
CA LEU A 435 6.25 28.53 -2.80
C LEU A 435 4.72 28.46 -2.92
N VAL A 436 4.13 27.33 -2.53
CA VAL A 436 2.67 27.11 -2.65
C VAL A 436 1.90 27.73 -1.50
N PHE A 437 2.39 27.58 -0.26
CA PHE A 437 1.68 28.01 0.95
C PHE A 437 2.26 29.27 1.61
N GLY A 438 3.42 29.76 1.15
CA GLY A 438 4.05 30.98 1.66
C GLY A 438 4.33 30.91 3.16
N ASP A 439 3.96 31.99 3.86
CA ASP A 439 4.14 32.15 5.30
C ASP A 439 3.08 31.39 6.14
N LEU A 440 2.06 30.79 5.50
CA LEU A 440 1.05 30.00 6.22
C LEU A 440 1.65 28.75 6.86
N VAL A 441 2.75 28.25 6.31
CA VAL A 441 3.44 27.03 6.75
C VAL A 441 4.90 27.37 7.06
N PRO A 442 5.29 27.39 8.34
CA PRO A 442 6.66 27.68 8.72
C PRO A 442 7.66 26.66 8.15
N LEU A 443 8.81 27.13 7.67
CA LEU A 443 9.85 26.29 7.07
C LEU A 443 10.35 25.17 8.00
N TYR A 444 10.42 25.43 9.30
CA TYR A 444 10.83 24.44 10.29
C TYR A 444 9.83 23.27 10.35
N ALA A 445 8.52 23.56 10.23
CA ALA A 445 7.47 22.56 10.27
C ALA A 445 7.57 21.61 9.07
N THR A 446 7.77 22.16 7.86
CA THR A 446 7.99 21.36 6.66
C THR A 446 9.25 20.51 6.74
N THR A 447 10.35 21.07 7.25
CA THR A 447 11.62 20.34 7.39
C THR A 447 11.47 19.16 8.36
N ILE A 448 10.82 19.36 9.51
CA ILE A 448 10.53 18.29 10.47
C ILE A 448 9.61 17.24 9.84
N ALA A 449 8.61 17.66 9.06
CA ALA A 449 7.66 16.74 8.42
C ALA A 449 8.36 15.79 7.45
N VAL A 450 9.28 16.32 6.62
CA VAL A 450 10.06 15.50 5.68
C VAL A 450 10.97 14.54 6.44
N LEU A 451 11.70 14.99 7.46
CA LEU A 451 12.59 14.12 8.24
C LEU A 451 11.82 12.99 8.93
N MET A 452 10.66 13.31 9.51
CA MET A 452 9.79 12.32 10.11
C MET A 452 9.23 11.34 9.07
N ALA A 453 8.84 11.83 7.89
CA ALA A 453 8.38 10.98 6.78
C ALA A 453 9.43 9.93 6.39
N LEU A 454 10.71 10.30 6.35
CA LEU A 454 11.80 9.35 6.09
C LEU A 454 11.84 8.25 7.16
N VAL A 455 11.79 8.61 8.45
CA VAL A 455 11.80 7.62 9.55
C VAL A 455 10.58 6.70 9.49
N LEU A 456 9.38 7.27 9.30
CA LEU A 456 8.14 6.50 9.25
C LEU A 456 8.07 5.59 8.01
N SER A 457 8.69 6.00 6.89
CA SER A 457 8.76 5.18 5.68
C SER A 457 9.55 3.87 5.89
N ILE A 458 10.56 3.84 6.78
CA ILE A 458 11.29 2.61 7.11
C ILE A 458 10.33 1.58 7.71
N MET A 459 9.49 2.00 8.66
CA MET A 459 8.49 1.12 9.28
C MET A 459 7.43 0.68 8.27
N GLY A 460 6.97 1.60 7.42
CA GLY A 460 6.01 1.29 6.35
C GLY A 460 6.55 0.25 5.36
N VAL A 461 7.78 0.41 4.90
CA VAL A 461 8.45 -0.54 3.98
C VAL A 461 8.59 -1.93 4.60
N ARG A 462 8.95 -2.02 5.89
CA ARG A 462 9.08 -3.33 6.56
C ARG A 462 7.72 -4.02 6.73
N ALA A 463 6.72 -3.27 7.20
CA ALA A 463 5.35 -3.78 7.31
C ALA A 463 4.82 -4.27 5.96
N LEU A 464 5.06 -3.50 4.90
CA LEU A 464 4.73 -3.86 3.52
C LEU A 464 5.46 -5.13 3.07
N GLY A 465 6.76 -5.25 3.35
CA GLY A 465 7.55 -6.42 3.00
C GLY A 465 7.11 -7.70 3.71
N GLU A 466 6.60 -7.60 4.94
CA GLU A 466 6.12 -8.76 5.72
C GLU A 466 4.67 -9.13 5.42
N THR A 467 3.80 -8.14 5.20
CA THR A 467 2.33 -8.34 5.24
C THR A 467 1.60 -7.93 3.97
N ASP A 468 2.30 -7.36 2.98
CA ASP A 468 1.75 -6.75 1.78
C ASP A 468 0.86 -5.52 2.03
N LEU A 469 0.78 -5.05 3.27
CA LEU A 469 0.04 -3.86 3.65
C LEU A 469 1.03 -2.75 3.99
N ASN A 470 0.97 -1.66 3.23
CA ASN A 470 1.65 -0.42 3.57
C ASN A 470 0.70 0.38 4.49
N PRO A 471 0.98 0.52 5.80
CA PRO A 471 0.09 1.21 6.73
C PRO A 471 0.16 2.73 6.57
N VAL A 472 0.16 3.23 5.33
CA VAL A 472 0.36 4.65 4.99
C VAL A 472 -0.64 5.53 5.73
N SER A 473 -1.92 5.12 5.73
CA SER A 473 -2.98 5.84 6.43
C SER A 473 -2.76 5.94 7.94
N GLY A 474 -2.14 4.93 8.56
CA GLY A 474 -1.78 4.94 9.98
C GLY A 474 -0.54 5.79 10.25
N ILE A 475 0.49 5.65 9.41
CA ILE A 475 1.72 6.46 9.44
C ILE A 475 1.39 7.95 9.37
N SER A 476 0.52 8.36 8.45
CA SER A 476 0.14 9.76 8.30
C SER A 476 -0.66 10.30 9.48
N LYS A 477 -1.51 9.49 10.13
CA LYS A 477 -2.23 9.91 11.34
C LYS A 477 -1.30 10.07 12.54
N LEU A 478 -0.28 9.23 12.64
CA LEU A 478 0.76 9.38 13.65
C LEU A 478 1.61 10.64 13.40
N ALA A 479 1.89 10.96 12.14
CA ALA A 479 2.48 12.23 11.76
C ALA A 479 1.61 13.42 12.20
N GLN A 480 0.29 13.38 11.94
CA GLN A 480 -0.65 14.40 12.41
C GLN A 480 -0.66 14.53 13.95
N LEU A 481 -0.64 13.42 14.68
CA LEU A 481 -0.59 13.43 16.14
C LEU A 481 0.73 14.05 16.66
N PHE A 482 1.87 13.71 16.06
CA PHE A 482 3.16 14.27 16.44
C PHE A 482 3.22 15.78 16.21
N PHE A 483 2.66 16.25 15.09
CA PHE A 483 2.65 17.68 14.75
C PHE A 483 1.80 18.53 15.70
N ALA A 484 0.80 17.94 16.36
CA ALA A 484 0.04 18.63 17.39
C ALA A 484 0.87 19.02 18.62
N PHE A 485 1.98 18.32 18.89
CA PHE A 485 2.91 18.68 19.98
C PHE A 485 3.92 19.76 19.58
N ILE A 486 4.15 19.94 18.28
CA ILE A 486 5.16 20.88 17.74
C ILE A 486 4.54 22.23 17.44
N ILE A 487 3.31 22.24 16.91
CA ILE A 487 2.64 23.46 16.49
C ILE A 487 1.70 23.92 17.60
N PRO A 488 1.87 25.14 18.15
CA PRO A 488 0.96 25.68 19.16
C PRO A 488 -0.48 25.68 18.63
N GLN A 489 -1.43 25.20 19.45
CA GLN A 489 -2.85 25.18 19.08
C GLN A 489 -3.44 26.58 18.88
N THR A 490 -2.82 27.61 19.47
CA THR A 490 -3.16 29.02 19.26
C THR A 490 -2.79 29.55 17.88
N HIS A 491 -1.99 28.81 17.11
CA HIS A 491 -1.61 29.20 15.76
C HIS A 491 -2.82 29.06 14.81
N LYS A 492 -3.18 30.14 14.10
CA LYS A 492 -4.36 30.18 13.21
C LYS A 492 -4.31 29.12 12.10
N SER A 493 -3.12 28.79 11.60
CA SER A 493 -2.91 27.78 10.56
C SER A 493 -2.60 26.38 11.12
N SER A 494 -2.89 26.10 12.40
CA SER A 494 -2.51 24.82 13.04
C SER A 494 -3.08 23.60 12.30
N VAL A 495 -4.35 23.65 11.89
CA VAL A 495 -5.03 22.60 11.11
C VAL A 495 -4.38 22.43 9.73
N LEU A 496 -4.10 23.54 9.03
CA LEU A 496 -3.41 23.54 7.73
C LEU A 496 -2.02 22.90 7.81
N ILE A 497 -1.19 23.33 8.77
CA ILE A 497 0.16 22.81 8.96
C ILE A 497 0.11 21.31 9.26
N ASN A 498 -0.86 20.89 10.08
CA ASN A 498 -1.09 19.48 10.41
C ASN A 498 -1.43 18.63 9.17
N LEU A 499 -2.34 19.12 8.31
CA LEU A 499 -2.69 18.46 7.05
C LEU A 499 -1.48 18.29 6.13
N ILE A 500 -0.70 19.36 5.94
CA ILE A 500 0.48 19.34 5.08
C ILE A 500 1.54 18.37 5.62
N ALA A 501 1.77 18.36 6.94
CA ALA A 501 2.72 17.45 7.55
C ALA A 501 2.33 15.98 7.34
N GLY A 502 1.05 15.65 7.53
CA GLY A 502 0.58 14.30 7.25
C GLY A 502 0.64 13.94 5.76
N ALA A 503 0.36 14.88 4.85
CA ALA A 503 0.50 14.68 3.40
C ALA A 503 1.94 14.33 2.98
N VAL A 504 2.92 15.07 3.53
CA VAL A 504 4.35 14.79 3.33
C VAL A 504 4.70 13.40 3.86
N SER A 505 4.21 13.03 5.03
CA SER A 505 4.42 11.68 5.59
C SER A 505 3.80 10.58 4.73
N GLU A 506 2.60 10.82 4.17
CA GLU A 506 1.91 9.90 3.27
C GLU A 506 2.74 9.66 2.01
N ALA A 507 3.14 10.75 1.35
CA ALA A 507 3.91 10.72 0.11
C ALA A 507 5.21 9.92 0.26
N GLY A 508 5.96 10.18 1.33
CA GLY A 508 7.24 9.51 1.61
C GLY A 508 7.10 8.01 1.84
N ALA A 509 6.17 7.61 2.71
CA ALA A 509 5.96 6.20 3.06
C ALA A 509 5.35 5.39 1.90
N LEU A 510 4.45 6.01 1.13
CA LEU A 510 3.83 5.40 -0.04
C LEU A 510 4.87 5.11 -1.12
N GLN A 511 5.60 6.12 -1.58
CA GLN A 511 6.59 6.00 -2.66
C GLN A 511 7.74 5.05 -2.32
N ALA A 512 8.22 5.09 -1.07
CA ALA A 512 9.26 4.17 -0.61
C ALA A 512 8.76 2.73 -0.64
N GLY A 513 7.52 2.49 -0.20
CA GLY A 513 6.88 1.18 -0.26
C GLY A 513 6.71 0.67 -1.70
N ASP A 514 6.21 1.53 -2.59
CA ASP A 514 5.95 1.17 -3.98
C ASP A 514 7.24 0.79 -4.72
N LEU A 515 8.30 1.58 -4.57
CA LEU A 515 9.58 1.25 -5.18
C LEU A 515 10.16 -0.06 -4.62
N MET A 516 9.89 -0.41 -3.35
CA MET A 516 10.36 -1.69 -2.80
C MET A 516 9.60 -2.90 -3.37
N GLN A 517 8.29 -2.77 -3.62
CA GLN A 517 7.50 -3.81 -4.31
C GLN A 517 8.03 -4.03 -5.73
N ASP A 518 8.34 -2.94 -6.42
CA ASP A 518 8.94 -2.99 -7.75
C ASP A 518 10.32 -3.64 -7.71
N LEU A 519 11.21 -3.16 -6.84
CA LEU A 519 12.57 -3.69 -6.73
C LEU A 519 12.58 -5.17 -6.33
N LYS A 520 11.58 -5.65 -5.56
CA LYS A 520 11.39 -7.08 -5.35
C LYS A 520 11.06 -7.80 -6.66
N THR A 521 10.08 -7.29 -7.41
CA THR A 521 9.66 -7.84 -8.71
C THR A 521 10.87 -7.98 -9.65
N GLY A 522 11.65 -6.90 -9.77
CA GLY A 522 12.83 -6.88 -10.62
C GLY A 522 13.96 -7.77 -10.09
N HIS A 523 14.19 -7.84 -8.78
CA HIS A 523 15.18 -8.74 -8.21
C HIS A 523 14.90 -10.21 -8.54
N LEU A 524 13.63 -10.64 -8.46
CA LEU A 524 13.22 -12.01 -8.81
C LEU A 524 13.39 -12.33 -10.30
N LEU A 525 13.26 -11.32 -11.17
CA LEU A 525 13.34 -11.44 -12.62
C LEU A 525 14.71 -11.04 -13.23
N GLY A 526 15.66 -10.63 -12.41
CA GLY A 526 16.97 -10.14 -12.86
C GLY A 526 16.93 -8.77 -13.56
N ALA A 527 15.92 -7.95 -13.32
CA ALA A 527 15.87 -6.57 -13.83
C ALA A 527 16.82 -5.65 -13.05
N ALA A 528 17.37 -4.65 -13.75
CA ALA A 528 18.34 -3.73 -13.15
C ALA A 528 17.65 -2.75 -12.18
N PRO A 529 18.07 -2.68 -10.89
CA PRO A 529 17.49 -1.74 -9.91
C PRO A 529 17.53 -0.28 -10.37
N LYS A 530 18.60 0.12 -11.06
CA LYS A 530 18.75 1.46 -11.63
C LYS A 530 17.69 1.78 -12.68
N ALA A 531 17.29 0.80 -13.49
CA ALA A 531 16.26 1.01 -14.51
C ALA A 531 14.88 1.24 -13.87
N GLN A 532 14.56 0.47 -12.83
CA GLN A 532 13.32 0.62 -12.07
C GLN A 532 13.27 1.93 -11.30
N PHE A 533 14.37 2.33 -10.65
CA PHE A 533 14.48 3.63 -9.99
C PHE A 533 14.16 4.78 -10.96
N TRP A 534 14.79 4.80 -12.14
CA TRP A 534 14.49 5.83 -13.14
C TRP A 534 13.09 5.71 -13.72
N GLY A 535 12.58 4.49 -13.90
CA GLY A 535 11.20 4.25 -14.29
C GLY A 535 10.21 4.88 -13.31
N GLN A 536 10.43 4.69 -12.00
CA GLN A 536 9.63 5.27 -10.92
C GLN A 536 9.73 6.79 -10.92
N VAL A 537 10.93 7.36 -11.05
CA VAL A 537 11.14 8.83 -11.10
C VAL A 537 10.41 9.45 -12.30
N ILE A 538 10.48 8.82 -13.48
CA ILE A 538 9.77 9.30 -14.68
C ILE A 538 8.26 9.18 -14.49
N GLY A 539 7.78 8.01 -14.06
CA GLY A 539 6.37 7.76 -13.79
C GLY A 539 5.80 8.75 -12.79
N ALA A 540 6.48 8.95 -11.65
CA ALA A 540 6.07 9.89 -10.61
C ALA A 540 6.07 11.34 -11.10
N SER A 541 7.07 11.76 -11.88
CA SER A 541 7.13 13.13 -12.43
C SER A 541 5.96 13.42 -13.37
N VAL A 542 5.71 12.53 -14.33
CA VAL A 542 4.60 12.70 -15.28
C VAL A 542 3.26 12.53 -14.56
N GLY A 543 3.17 11.59 -13.62
CA GLY A 543 1.99 11.37 -12.79
C GLY A 543 1.64 12.55 -11.88
N ALA A 544 2.64 13.25 -11.32
CA ALA A 544 2.43 14.46 -10.53
C ALA A 544 1.78 15.57 -11.36
N VAL A 545 2.30 15.80 -12.57
CA VAL A 545 1.74 16.78 -13.52
C VAL A 545 0.35 16.36 -13.97
N LEU A 546 0.21 15.11 -14.41
CA LEU A 546 -1.03 14.58 -14.95
C LEU A 546 -2.14 14.53 -13.89
N SER A 547 -1.85 14.10 -12.66
CA SER A 547 -2.84 14.03 -11.58
C SER A 547 -3.42 15.39 -11.24
N ALA A 548 -2.61 16.46 -11.28
CA ALA A 548 -3.09 17.83 -11.08
C ALA A 548 -4.08 18.26 -12.18
N PHE A 549 -3.80 17.92 -13.45
CA PHE A 549 -4.72 18.17 -14.56
C PHE A 549 -5.99 17.33 -14.43
N ILE A 550 -5.88 16.03 -14.18
CA ILE A 550 -7.04 15.14 -14.00
C ILE A 550 -7.91 15.67 -12.87
N TYR A 551 -7.32 15.98 -11.71
CA TYR A 551 -8.05 16.55 -10.58
C TYR A 551 -8.80 17.83 -10.96
N ARG A 552 -8.17 18.74 -11.71
CA ARG A 552 -8.82 19.96 -12.20
C ARG A 552 -9.99 19.67 -13.14
N VAL A 553 -9.85 18.70 -14.04
CA VAL A 553 -10.93 18.30 -14.95
C VAL A 553 -12.11 17.76 -14.14
N TYR A 554 -11.87 16.86 -13.19
CA TYR A 554 -12.92 16.33 -12.32
C TYR A 554 -13.63 17.42 -11.51
N THR A 555 -12.89 18.33 -10.88
CA THR A 555 -13.49 19.44 -10.08
C THR A 555 -14.17 20.51 -10.93
N SER A 556 -13.85 20.62 -12.22
CA SER A 556 -14.54 21.53 -13.14
C SER A 556 -15.85 20.97 -13.69
N VAL A 557 -15.99 19.64 -13.73
CA VAL A 557 -17.13 18.94 -14.34
C VAL A 557 -18.12 18.45 -13.29
N TYR A 558 -17.64 18.02 -12.12
CA TYR A 558 -18.46 17.48 -11.06
C TYR A 558 -18.46 18.38 -9.82
N THR A 559 -19.60 18.40 -9.12
CA THR A 559 -19.71 18.99 -7.78
C THR A 559 -18.97 18.10 -6.78
N ILE A 560 -17.99 18.68 -6.09
CA ILE A 560 -17.18 17.99 -5.08
C ILE A 560 -17.11 18.89 -3.84
N PRO A 561 -17.51 18.41 -2.64
CA PRO A 561 -18.15 17.12 -2.37
C PRO A 561 -19.56 17.02 -2.99
N GLY A 562 -19.98 15.82 -3.38
CA GLY A 562 -21.33 15.55 -3.90
C GLY A 562 -21.68 14.07 -3.89
N ASP A 563 -22.85 13.70 -4.43
CA ASP A 563 -23.39 12.33 -4.37
C ASP A 563 -22.45 11.29 -4.99
N LEU A 564 -21.88 11.62 -6.16
CA LEU A 564 -20.96 10.73 -6.86
C LEU A 564 -19.54 10.75 -6.27
N PHE A 565 -19.06 11.93 -5.87
CA PHE A 565 -17.70 12.13 -5.34
C PHE A 565 -17.78 12.69 -3.92
N GLN A 566 -17.92 11.78 -2.96
CA GLN A 566 -18.11 12.12 -1.55
C GLN A 566 -16.83 12.57 -0.84
N VAL A 567 -15.65 12.29 -1.41
CA VAL A 567 -14.32 12.56 -0.83
C VAL A 567 -14.18 12.13 0.64
N PRO A 568 -14.56 10.89 1.01
CA PRO A 568 -14.58 10.44 2.41
C PRO A 568 -13.21 10.56 3.09
N THR A 569 -12.13 10.34 2.33
CA THR A 569 -10.76 10.47 2.85
C THR A 569 -10.47 11.90 3.28
N ALA A 570 -10.98 12.92 2.57
CA ALA A 570 -10.79 14.32 2.95
C ALA A 570 -11.38 14.63 4.33
N TYR A 571 -12.56 14.10 4.64
CA TYR A 571 -13.18 14.19 5.96
C TYR A 571 -12.34 13.50 7.04
N VAL A 572 -11.80 12.31 6.75
CA VAL A 572 -10.87 11.60 7.64
C VAL A 572 -9.63 12.45 7.96
N TRP A 573 -9.08 13.14 6.96
CA TRP A 573 -7.91 14.00 7.11
C TRP A 573 -8.19 15.24 7.96
N ILE A 574 -9.23 16.01 7.61
CA ILE A 574 -9.55 17.27 8.29
C ILE A 574 -10.02 17.03 9.73
N PHE A 575 -10.84 16.00 9.98
CA PHE A 575 -11.29 15.67 11.32
C PHE A 575 -10.15 15.19 12.21
N THR A 576 -9.19 14.43 11.66
CA THR A 576 -7.99 14.08 12.43
C THR A 576 -7.17 15.32 12.78
N ALA A 577 -6.97 16.24 11.83
CA ALA A 577 -6.25 17.49 12.09
C ALA A 577 -6.95 18.32 13.19
N ARG A 578 -8.26 18.55 13.06
CA ARG A 578 -9.09 19.26 14.05
C ARG A 578 -9.05 18.62 15.44
N LEU A 579 -9.10 17.27 15.50
CA LEU A 579 -9.04 16.54 16.76
C LEU A 579 -7.79 16.87 17.56
N VAL A 580 -6.64 16.81 16.88
CA VAL A 580 -5.34 16.93 17.54
C VAL A 580 -4.97 18.39 17.78
N THR A 581 -5.57 19.33 17.04
CA THR A 581 -5.40 20.78 17.27
C THR A 581 -6.39 21.38 18.27
N GLY A 582 -7.30 20.58 18.85
CA GLY A 582 -8.14 20.99 19.98
C GLY A 582 -9.56 21.42 19.62
N SER A 583 -10.06 21.14 18.41
CA SER A 583 -11.49 21.31 18.10
C SER A 583 -12.34 20.34 18.93
N GLY A 584 -13.49 20.80 19.40
CA GLY A 584 -14.41 19.99 20.21
C GLY A 584 -14.97 18.79 19.43
N LEU A 585 -15.16 17.66 20.13
CA LEU A 585 -15.87 16.51 19.60
C LEU A 585 -17.39 16.73 19.64
N PRO A 586 -18.17 16.15 18.70
CA PRO A 586 -19.62 16.19 18.80
C PRO A 586 -20.12 15.55 20.09
N TYR A 587 -21.34 15.91 20.50
CA TYR A 587 -21.92 15.46 21.76
C TYR A 587 -21.91 13.93 21.87
N ARG A 588 -21.45 13.41 23.02
CA ARG A 588 -21.31 11.98 23.36
C ARG A 588 -20.34 11.15 22.49
N VAL A 589 -19.72 11.73 21.45
CA VAL A 589 -18.77 10.99 20.61
C VAL A 589 -17.58 10.52 21.41
N LYS A 590 -17.08 11.33 22.35
CA LYS A 590 -15.86 11.06 23.11
C LYS A 590 -15.92 9.70 23.83
N GLU A 591 -17.01 9.41 24.52
CA GLU A 591 -17.17 8.17 25.27
C GLU A 591 -17.17 6.93 24.35
N TRP A 592 -17.89 7.02 23.23
CA TRP A 592 -17.96 5.94 22.24
C TRP A 592 -16.63 5.76 21.48
N ALA A 593 -15.97 6.85 21.12
CA ALA A 593 -14.68 6.85 20.45
C ALA A 593 -13.60 6.21 21.35
N ILE A 594 -13.55 6.56 22.64
CA ILE A 594 -12.61 5.95 23.60
C ILE A 594 -12.93 4.46 23.77
N GLY A 595 -14.20 4.08 23.93
CA GLY A 595 -14.61 2.69 24.03
C GLY A 595 -14.21 1.87 22.81
N ALA A 596 -14.44 2.39 21.61
CA ALA A 596 -14.04 1.76 20.37
C ALA A 596 -12.51 1.67 20.21
N ALA A 597 -11.77 2.73 20.56
CA ALA A 597 -10.31 2.74 20.53
C ALA A 597 -9.71 1.68 21.45
N VAL A 598 -10.22 1.54 22.68
CA VAL A 598 -9.76 0.50 23.62
C VAL A 598 -10.09 -0.89 23.10
N LEU A 599 -11.32 -1.12 22.63
CA LEU A 599 -11.75 -2.39 22.07
C LEU A 599 -10.85 -2.83 20.91
N PHE A 600 -10.60 -1.92 19.96
CA PHE A 600 -9.79 -2.22 18.79
C PHE A 600 -8.29 -2.23 19.07
N ALA A 601 -7.80 -1.51 20.08
CA ALA A 601 -6.44 -1.69 20.56
C ALA A 601 -6.23 -3.13 21.07
N VAL A 602 -7.14 -3.63 21.91
CA VAL A 602 -7.11 -5.01 22.40
C VAL A 602 -7.27 -6.01 21.25
N ALA A 603 -8.18 -5.76 20.30
CA ALA A 603 -8.35 -6.63 19.13
C ALA A 603 -7.07 -6.68 18.29
N THR A 604 -6.43 -5.55 18.05
CA THR A 604 -5.19 -5.44 17.26
C THR A 604 -4.02 -6.13 17.99
N ILE A 605 -3.86 -5.92 19.29
CA ILE A 605 -2.87 -6.63 20.11
C ILE A 605 -3.12 -8.14 20.00
N THR A 606 -4.35 -8.59 20.23
CA THR A 606 -4.71 -10.01 20.18
C THR A 606 -4.44 -10.61 18.80
N ARG A 607 -4.82 -9.90 17.73
CA ARG A 607 -4.58 -10.28 16.34
C ARG A 607 -3.10 -10.40 16.01
N THR A 608 -2.29 -9.51 16.58
CA THR A 608 -0.83 -9.51 16.45
C THR A 608 -0.19 -10.66 17.23
N LEU A 609 -0.69 -10.98 18.43
CA LEU A 609 -0.24 -12.13 19.21
C LEU A 609 -0.74 -13.48 18.65
N ALA A 610 -1.78 -13.46 17.82
CA ALA A 610 -2.36 -14.64 17.18
C ALA A 610 -1.76 -14.96 15.80
N ILE A 611 -0.62 -14.36 15.43
CA ILE A 611 0.10 -14.71 14.20
C ILE A 611 0.38 -16.23 14.17
N GLY A 612 0.02 -16.90 13.06
CA GLY A 612 0.15 -18.34 12.88
C GLY A 612 -1.01 -19.19 13.42
N LYS A 613 -1.99 -18.60 14.13
CA LYS A 613 -3.14 -19.35 14.67
C LYS A 613 -4.32 -19.38 13.69
N ARG A 614 -5.01 -20.53 13.59
CA ARG A 614 -6.16 -20.74 12.67
C ARG A 614 -7.35 -19.81 12.92
N TRP A 615 -7.53 -19.30 14.14
CA TRP A 615 -8.65 -18.45 14.54
C TRP A 615 -8.37 -16.95 14.41
N ARG A 616 -7.15 -16.56 13.99
CA ARG A 616 -6.79 -15.15 13.74
C ARG A 616 -7.77 -14.44 12.78
N PRO A 617 -8.25 -15.04 11.68
CA PRO A 617 -9.16 -14.36 10.76
C PRO A 617 -10.50 -13.93 11.38
N LEU A 618 -10.89 -14.55 12.50
CA LEU A 618 -12.11 -14.20 13.23
C LEU A 618 -11.97 -12.87 14.00
N ILE A 619 -10.74 -12.43 14.28
CA ILE A 619 -10.48 -11.18 14.99
C ILE A 619 -10.50 -10.03 13.98
N PRO A 620 -11.43 -9.07 14.09
CA PRO A 620 -11.57 -7.99 13.12
C PRO A 620 -10.34 -7.07 13.11
N GLY A 621 -9.86 -6.73 11.92
CA GLY A 621 -8.83 -5.72 11.72
C GLY A 621 -9.41 -4.32 11.86
N GLY A 622 -8.79 -3.45 12.67
CA GLY A 622 -9.32 -2.12 12.98
C GLY A 622 -9.46 -1.23 11.75
N ILE A 623 -8.44 -1.20 10.87
CA ILE A 623 -8.51 -0.41 9.63
C ILE A 623 -9.68 -0.84 8.75
N ALA A 624 -9.90 -2.15 8.55
CA ALA A 624 -10.97 -2.64 7.71
C ALA A 624 -12.36 -2.28 8.28
N VAL A 625 -12.56 -2.45 9.59
CA VAL A 625 -13.80 -2.03 10.26
C VAL A 625 -14.02 -0.53 10.12
N ALA A 626 -13.00 0.29 10.37
CA ALA A 626 -13.10 1.74 10.24
C ALA A 626 -13.47 2.17 8.81
N VAL A 627 -12.85 1.56 7.79
CA VAL A 627 -13.22 1.81 6.37
C VAL A 627 -14.68 1.50 6.10
N GLY A 628 -15.21 0.41 6.66
CA GLY A 628 -16.63 0.07 6.57
C GLY A 628 -17.57 1.04 7.30
N MET A 629 -17.09 1.71 8.35
CA MET A 629 -17.86 2.67 9.13
C MET A 629 -17.94 4.05 8.48
N TYR A 630 -16.87 4.54 7.83
CA TYR A 630 -16.91 5.86 7.19
C TYR A 630 -17.42 5.82 5.74
N ASN A 631 -17.25 4.69 5.04
CA ASN A 631 -17.86 4.54 3.72
C ASN A 631 -19.33 4.20 3.84
N VAL A 632 -20.14 4.75 2.93
CA VAL A 632 -21.56 4.40 2.85
C VAL A 632 -21.76 2.90 2.60
N PRO A 633 -22.83 2.28 3.12
CA PRO A 633 -23.05 0.83 3.03
C PRO A 633 -23.01 0.29 1.59
N SER A 634 -23.45 1.09 0.62
CA SER A 634 -23.54 0.68 -0.79
C SER A 634 -22.22 0.20 -1.38
N PHE A 635 -21.11 0.88 -1.06
CA PHE A 635 -19.77 0.50 -1.52
C PHE A 635 -19.26 -0.74 -0.79
N THR A 636 -19.51 -0.82 0.51
CA THR A 636 -19.05 -1.93 1.36
C THR A 636 -19.72 -3.24 0.96
N LEU A 637 -21.03 -3.22 0.72
CA LEU A 637 -21.78 -4.41 0.30
C LEU A 637 -21.25 -5.00 -1.02
N ALA A 638 -21.00 -4.15 -2.01
CA ALA A 638 -20.45 -4.59 -3.30
C ALA A 638 -19.06 -5.21 -3.17
N ARG A 639 -18.19 -4.63 -2.32
CA ARG A 639 -16.88 -5.22 -1.99
C ARG A 639 -17.02 -6.55 -1.26
N THR A 640 -17.98 -6.67 -0.34
CA THR A 640 -18.23 -7.95 0.35
C THR A 640 -18.71 -9.04 -0.62
N VAL A 641 -19.54 -8.70 -1.61
CA VAL A 641 -19.90 -9.64 -2.68
C VAL A 641 -18.65 -10.15 -3.41
N GLY A 642 -17.72 -9.25 -3.76
CA GLY A 642 -16.43 -9.61 -4.36
C GLY A 642 -15.57 -10.51 -3.47
N GLY A 643 -15.46 -10.20 -2.18
CA GLY A 643 -14.70 -11.01 -1.22
C GLY A 643 -15.29 -12.39 -0.99
N LEU A 644 -16.62 -12.50 -0.94
CA LEU A 644 -17.32 -13.79 -0.87
C LEU A 644 -17.16 -14.60 -2.16
N PHE A 645 -17.17 -13.95 -3.31
CA PHE A 645 -16.87 -14.59 -4.59
C PHE A 645 -15.45 -15.15 -4.62
N ALA A 646 -14.47 -14.38 -4.13
CA ALA A 646 -13.09 -14.85 -4.00
C ALA A 646 -12.96 -16.06 -3.05
N TRP A 647 -13.71 -16.06 -1.94
CA TRP A 647 -13.78 -17.19 -1.03
C TRP A 647 -14.33 -18.44 -1.71
N TYR A 648 -15.49 -18.30 -2.36
CA TYR A 648 -16.12 -19.39 -3.10
C TYR A 648 -15.16 -19.97 -4.15
N TRP A 649 -14.51 -19.11 -4.94
CA TRP A 649 -13.58 -19.51 -6.00
C TRP A 649 -12.40 -20.34 -5.47
N THR A 650 -11.81 -19.90 -4.35
CA THR A 650 -10.58 -20.49 -3.82
C THR A 650 -10.83 -21.66 -2.87
N HIS A 651 -11.88 -21.63 -2.05
CA HIS A 651 -12.12 -22.63 -1.01
C HIS A 651 -13.12 -23.71 -1.45
N ILE A 652 -14.20 -23.32 -2.13
CA ILE A 652 -15.23 -24.25 -2.58
C ILE A 652 -14.88 -24.80 -3.96
N ALA A 653 -14.68 -23.93 -4.94
CA ALA A 653 -14.35 -24.34 -6.30
C ALA A 653 -12.90 -24.79 -6.47
N ARG A 654 -12.03 -24.55 -5.47
CA ARG A 654 -10.61 -24.94 -5.44
C ARG A 654 -9.83 -24.54 -6.70
N ARG A 655 -10.18 -23.38 -7.27
CA ARG A 655 -9.54 -22.84 -8.48
C ARG A 655 -8.35 -21.95 -8.13
N THR A 656 -7.44 -21.81 -9.10
CA THR A 656 -6.26 -20.96 -8.99
C THR A 656 -6.64 -19.48 -8.82
N GLN A 657 -5.79 -18.73 -8.12
CA GLN A 657 -6.01 -17.30 -7.84
C GLN A 657 -5.72 -16.39 -9.05
N THR A 658 -4.85 -16.83 -9.97
CA THR A 658 -4.40 -16.00 -11.10
C THR A 658 -5.57 -15.52 -11.98
N PRO A 659 -6.48 -16.39 -12.46
CA PRO A 659 -7.62 -15.93 -13.28
C PRO A 659 -8.57 -15.01 -12.50
N LEU A 660 -8.70 -15.23 -11.19
CA LEU A 660 -9.53 -14.41 -10.31
C LEU A 660 -9.00 -12.98 -10.18
N ILE A 661 -7.68 -12.81 -10.04
CA ILE A 661 -7.02 -11.50 -10.02
C ILE A 661 -7.17 -10.81 -11.38
N ILE A 662 -7.04 -11.56 -12.49
CA ILE A 662 -7.20 -11.02 -13.84
C ILE A 662 -8.64 -10.53 -14.09
N LEU A 663 -9.65 -11.30 -13.65
CA LEU A 663 -11.05 -10.91 -13.68
C LEU A 663 -11.29 -9.61 -12.90
N ALA A 664 -10.81 -9.54 -11.66
CA ALA A 664 -10.95 -8.36 -10.81
C ALA A 664 -10.27 -7.12 -11.44
N SER A 665 -9.09 -7.32 -12.03
CA SER A 665 -8.36 -6.29 -12.76
C SER A 665 -9.17 -5.77 -13.95
N GLY A 666 -9.77 -6.68 -14.73
CA GLY A 666 -10.63 -6.32 -15.85
C GLY A 666 -11.82 -5.47 -15.40
N PHE A 667 -12.48 -5.84 -14.30
CA PHE A 667 -13.58 -5.06 -13.75
C PHE A 667 -13.17 -3.64 -13.35
N ILE A 668 -12.08 -3.50 -12.59
CA ILE A 668 -11.64 -2.18 -12.09
C ILE A 668 -11.18 -1.29 -13.25
N LEU A 669 -10.40 -1.84 -14.18
CA LEU A 669 -9.88 -1.10 -15.33
C LEU A 669 -10.99 -0.74 -16.33
N GLY A 670 -11.97 -1.63 -16.54
CA GLY A 670 -13.08 -1.38 -17.44
C GLY A 670 -13.91 -0.18 -17.00
N GLU A 671 -14.31 -0.16 -15.72
CA GLU A 671 -15.04 0.96 -15.15
C GLU A 671 -14.16 2.22 -15.06
N GLY A 672 -12.92 2.09 -14.60
CA GLY A 672 -11.98 3.21 -14.51
C GLY A 672 -11.71 3.86 -15.88
N PHE A 673 -11.55 3.09 -16.95
CA PHE A 673 -11.38 3.61 -18.31
C PHE A 673 -12.68 4.24 -18.84
N LEU A 674 -13.83 3.58 -18.72
CA LEU A 674 -15.11 4.13 -19.20
C LEU A 674 -15.62 5.29 -18.35
N SER A 675 -15.13 5.46 -17.11
CA SER A 675 -15.39 6.66 -16.31
C SER A 675 -14.87 7.94 -17.00
N ILE A 676 -13.82 7.83 -17.83
CA ILE A 676 -13.32 8.95 -18.65
C ILE A 676 -14.37 9.35 -19.68
N VAL A 677 -15.07 8.39 -20.28
CA VAL A 677 -16.17 8.67 -21.22
C VAL A 677 -17.32 9.34 -20.48
N ASN A 678 -17.69 8.84 -19.30
CA ASN A 678 -18.72 9.47 -18.46
C ASN A 678 -18.34 10.91 -18.07
N LEU A 679 -17.07 11.17 -17.75
CA LEU A 679 -16.54 12.51 -17.50
C LEU A 679 -16.69 13.42 -18.72
N LEU A 680 -16.41 12.92 -19.92
CA LEU A 680 -16.62 13.68 -21.16
C LEU A 680 -18.10 13.96 -21.42
N LEU A 681 -18.97 12.96 -21.26
CA LEU A 681 -20.42 13.12 -21.40
C LEU A 681 -20.96 14.15 -20.41
N GLN A 682 -20.53 14.09 -19.15
CA GLN A 682 -20.89 15.07 -18.12
C GLN A 682 -20.39 16.47 -18.48
N GLY A 683 -19.14 16.59 -18.95
CA GLY A 683 -18.58 17.88 -19.37
C GLY A 683 -19.29 18.49 -20.59
N LEU A 684 -19.87 17.65 -21.45
CA LEU A 684 -20.73 18.06 -22.56
C LEU A 684 -22.20 18.27 -22.16
N ASN A 685 -22.53 18.14 -20.89
CA ASN A 685 -23.89 18.23 -20.35
C ASN A 685 -24.90 17.31 -21.05
N VAL A 686 -24.47 16.09 -21.41
CA VAL A 686 -25.37 15.07 -21.94
C VAL A 686 -26.37 14.68 -20.84
N PRO A 687 -27.69 14.70 -21.09
CA PRO A 687 -28.66 14.42 -20.04
C PRO A 687 -28.63 12.95 -19.63
N HIS A 688 -28.86 12.70 -18.33
CA HIS A 688 -29.23 11.38 -17.82
C HIS A 688 -30.64 11.00 -18.32
N LEU A 689 -30.90 9.71 -18.50
CA LEU A 689 -32.18 9.16 -18.97
C LEU A 689 -33.12 8.79 -17.81
#